data_AF-A0A267MBF4-F1
#
_entry.id   AF-A0A267MBF4-F1
#
_cell.length_a   1.000
_cell.length_b   1.000
_cell.length_c   1.000
_cell.angle_alpha   90.00
_cell.angle_beta   90.00
_cell.angle_gamma   90.00
#
_symmetry.space_group_name_H-M   'P 1'
#
loop_
_entity.id
_entity.type
_entity.pdbx_description
1 polymer ?
#
loop_
_entity_poly.entity_id
_entity_poly.type
_entity_poly.pdbx_seq_one_letter_code
_entity_poly.pdbx_strand_id
1 'polypeptide(L)'
;MKSVLKKTIQWILLIVLLLGILIQTLGFWNYNPPTVAGRTKIGLMIGLVELAVMVWYGMSYGDKEYSFKETVKSWLEGVITLVIFYLVFVISLPQFFSAWNLWGIFFPVLTSTSALFSGIIISLFFQPFIFRLQNKLSTKQNVLLLTTITILIFTLSAGNSLLTSYSIFGLYLVLPFAWGMLISKITVSKRLVAALTVATVILLPAVYYFTIQLIPIQTPQAVVFTQMNMSWNTSLLMSLSSPLMILFVVTGGLLFRKWLVDVSHSALSLLIPAIIFGTTAYGMTLWKEKLQLLLAPVSKKVTFLLILSLLIASFIINFIFNKFVLSNKHVQNFLNKFTGTDLNDLLNLLNSGLNFLKKHRPIICLFVYFMVVSIIGFFTFKSNVNVTLTYIFTSRLGTVILSSIFLLACFEVFYVITKHFWVAASIPTILGLGIAIANGIKMSLREEPVYPTEIGEIVNWKTLIPMMGTNNLIYILIGLAVLIVLIVFLEKKFPINLKRKKSSWIKLVISLLVLITPLWFNDENSPIYYISKGFDNSPNFRNPPDSTGANGSILTFLDFIKVPIMDKPANYSESSIKKVVEKYQNEAVSINKTRKNKLSDQTLVFNLSESFVDPKEFPSVKISNDVRDPIKYIRKLMTTTTSGHMLSAGYGGGTGNMEYESLTGFNMGVFSTTITPYTQVTFRYKFYPTIGMDFKYSSALHPFNGTFYGRIDNYRRFKFNKFAYLGSKYKIYDKKTIGTNPYLSDETAYQNGLRQINSQKDGQFINLISMQNHIPYGDYYSPNEYKENVSGSLISDENTKNSFAAYTKGIEYTDKAVKKFIKQIDKINKPITLVFYGDHYPAIIDQTQLNKYPVKLHATNYFIYSNKYAREHGAKSKIKPNKYVSTASFIPMALEQTNSKVTAYQALLTKIYQELPAITINYSGDDGFELIDQNGKQVSEKKLTKKQKELLKDYQLIQYDMSAGKGYSLETKVFYK
;
A
#
# COMPACT_ATOMS: atom_id res chain seq x y z
N MET A 1 -31.50 -12.03 56.06
CA MET A 1 -31.74 -12.97 54.93
C MET A 1 -32.33 -12.31 53.67
N LYS A 2 -33.49 -11.62 53.69
CA LYS A 2 -34.12 -11.08 52.46
C LYS A 2 -33.26 -10.09 51.65
N SER A 3 -32.47 -9.24 52.30
CA SER A 3 -31.55 -8.28 51.64
C SER A 3 -30.33 -8.96 50.97
N VAL A 4 -29.74 -9.95 51.65
CA VAL A 4 -28.61 -10.73 51.11
C VAL A 4 -29.05 -11.53 49.89
N LEU A 5 -30.18 -12.25 49.98
CA LEU A 5 -30.74 -13.02 48.86
C LEU A 5 -31.05 -12.13 47.64
N LYS A 6 -31.59 -10.92 47.86
CA LYS A 6 -31.83 -9.94 46.79
C LYS A 6 -30.53 -9.53 46.08
N LYS A 7 -29.47 -9.21 46.83
CA LYS A 7 -28.16 -8.86 46.28
C LYS A 7 -27.51 -10.04 45.54
N THR A 8 -27.61 -11.27 46.07
CA THR A 8 -27.11 -12.46 45.38
C THR A 8 -27.78 -12.65 44.02
N ILE A 9 -29.12 -12.53 43.96
CA ILE A 9 -29.87 -12.66 42.70
C ILE A 9 -29.49 -11.54 41.73
N GLN A 10 -29.29 -10.30 42.19
CA GLN A 10 -28.80 -9.19 41.35
C GLN A 10 -27.45 -9.52 40.70
N TRP A 11 -26.49 -10.02 41.47
CA TRP A 11 -25.17 -10.40 40.94
C TRP A 11 -25.26 -11.58 39.97
N ILE A 12 -26.11 -12.57 40.22
CA ILE A 12 -26.35 -13.68 39.29
C ILE A 12 -26.88 -13.14 37.95
N LEU A 13 -27.89 -12.28 37.97
CA LEU A 13 -28.46 -11.69 36.75
C LEU A 13 -27.43 -10.84 35.99
N LEU A 14 -26.56 -10.11 36.71
CA LEU A 14 -25.51 -9.30 36.12
C LEU A 14 -24.46 -10.18 35.44
N ILE A 15 -24.01 -11.24 36.11
CA ILE A 15 -23.06 -12.22 35.56
C ILE A 15 -23.65 -12.90 34.33
N VAL A 16 -24.94 -13.27 34.35
CA VAL A 16 -25.61 -13.88 33.18
C VAL A 16 -25.59 -12.94 31.98
N LEU A 17 -25.84 -11.63 32.15
CA LEU A 17 -25.75 -10.68 31.04
C LEU A 17 -24.32 -10.45 30.58
N LEU A 18 -23.36 -10.35 31.50
CA LEU A 18 -21.94 -10.21 31.14
C LEU A 18 -21.47 -11.40 30.33
N LEU A 19 -21.81 -12.61 30.75
CA LEU A 19 -21.56 -13.84 30.00
C LEU A 19 -22.29 -13.79 28.66
N GLY A 20 -23.55 -13.37 28.61
CA GLY A 20 -24.32 -13.21 27.38
C GLY A 20 -23.63 -12.29 26.36
N ILE A 21 -23.13 -11.13 26.81
CA ILE A 21 -22.40 -10.15 25.99
C ILE A 21 -21.03 -10.70 25.56
N LEU A 22 -20.30 -11.33 26.48
CA LEU A 22 -18.99 -11.90 26.16
C LEU A 22 -19.10 -13.15 25.28
N ILE A 23 -20.20 -13.91 25.36
CA ILE A 23 -20.47 -15.00 24.41
C ILE A 23 -20.62 -14.45 22.99
N GLN A 24 -21.09 -13.20 22.81
CA GLN A 24 -21.13 -12.55 21.49
C GLN A 24 -19.73 -12.40 20.89
N THR A 25 -18.69 -12.15 21.72
CA THR A 25 -17.27 -12.08 21.25
C THR A 25 -16.78 -13.35 20.59
N LEU A 26 -17.38 -14.49 20.95
CA LEU A 26 -16.95 -15.84 20.59
C LEU A 26 -17.95 -16.56 19.68
N GLY A 27 -19.18 -16.06 19.61
CA GLY A 27 -20.27 -16.64 18.83
C GLY A 27 -19.98 -16.71 17.33
N PHE A 28 -18.95 -16.00 16.85
CA PHE A 28 -18.51 -16.07 15.45
C PHE A 28 -17.51 -17.18 15.13
N TRP A 29 -16.94 -17.87 16.13
CA TRP A 29 -15.70 -18.64 15.91
C TRP A 29 -15.85 -20.15 15.94
N ASN A 30 -16.86 -20.68 16.63
CA ASN A 30 -17.20 -22.11 16.58
C ASN A 30 -18.52 -22.41 15.88
N TYR A 31 -19.30 -21.39 15.55
CA TYR A 31 -20.60 -21.51 14.89
C TYR A 31 -20.81 -20.27 14.01
N ASN A 32 -20.21 -20.21 12.83
CA ASN A 32 -20.95 -19.66 11.70
C ASN A 32 -21.78 -20.85 11.21
N PRO A 33 -22.91 -21.17 11.86
CA PRO A 33 -23.57 -22.43 11.64
C PRO A 33 -23.89 -22.52 10.15
N PRO A 34 -23.57 -23.65 9.50
CA PRO A 34 -23.78 -23.81 8.07
C PRO A 34 -25.27 -23.64 7.73
N THR A 35 -26.14 -23.82 8.72
CA THR A 35 -27.58 -23.68 8.61
C THR A 35 -28.05 -22.26 8.94
N VAL A 36 -29.01 -21.79 8.15
CA VAL A 36 -29.78 -20.57 8.39
C VAL A 36 -30.41 -20.57 9.80
N ALA A 37 -30.90 -21.73 10.25
CA ALA A 37 -31.48 -21.91 11.56
C ALA A 37 -30.51 -21.58 12.71
N GLY A 38 -29.27 -22.05 12.63
CA GLY A 38 -28.27 -21.72 13.64
C GLY A 38 -27.95 -20.22 13.69
N ARG A 39 -27.83 -19.56 12.52
CA ARG A 39 -27.50 -18.12 12.43
C ARG A 39 -28.62 -17.28 13.03
N THR A 40 -29.86 -17.65 12.70
CA THR A 40 -31.09 -17.08 13.24
C THR A 40 -31.14 -17.18 14.77
N LYS A 41 -30.85 -18.37 15.33
CA LYS A 41 -30.88 -18.60 16.78
C LYS A 41 -29.89 -17.70 17.53
N ILE A 42 -28.67 -17.60 17.01
CA ILE A 42 -27.60 -16.80 17.61
C ILE A 42 -27.95 -15.30 17.52
N GLY A 43 -28.39 -14.83 16.34
CA GLY A 43 -28.80 -13.44 16.13
C GLY A 43 -29.94 -13.01 17.06
N LEU A 44 -30.95 -13.87 17.24
CA LEU A 44 -32.05 -13.64 18.17
C LEU A 44 -31.57 -13.49 19.61
N MET A 45 -30.67 -14.37 20.07
CA MET A 45 -30.10 -14.31 21.41
C MET A 45 -29.28 -13.04 21.63
N ILE A 46 -28.44 -12.65 20.65
CA ILE A 46 -27.66 -11.41 20.69
C ILE A 46 -28.59 -10.22 20.88
N GLY A 47 -29.61 -10.09 20.02
CA GLY A 47 -30.51 -8.94 20.09
C GLY A 47 -31.33 -8.89 21.38
N LEU A 48 -31.75 -10.04 21.93
CA LEU A 48 -32.39 -10.09 23.24
C LEU A 48 -31.47 -9.62 24.37
N VAL A 49 -30.20 -10.02 24.35
CA VAL A 49 -29.20 -9.60 25.35
C VAL A 49 -28.94 -8.09 25.26
N GLU A 50 -28.74 -7.55 24.05
CA GLU A 50 -28.50 -6.11 23.84
C GLU A 50 -29.69 -5.27 24.34
N LEU A 51 -30.91 -5.64 23.96
CA LEU A 51 -32.12 -4.95 24.40
C LEU A 51 -32.36 -5.10 25.92
N ALA A 52 -32.08 -6.27 26.50
CA ALA A 52 -32.22 -6.50 27.94
C ALA A 52 -31.24 -5.64 28.75
N VAL A 53 -30.01 -5.46 28.26
CA VAL A 53 -29.03 -4.51 28.83
C VAL A 53 -29.61 -3.10 28.83
N MET A 54 -30.16 -2.65 27.71
CA MET A 54 -30.75 -1.30 27.61
C MET A 54 -31.96 -1.11 28.53
N VAL A 55 -32.86 -2.09 28.62
CA VAL A 55 -34.00 -2.07 29.56
C VAL A 55 -33.50 -1.99 31.00
N TRP A 56 -32.48 -2.77 31.39
CA TRP A 56 -31.96 -2.72 32.76
C TRP A 56 -31.27 -1.39 33.09
N TYR A 57 -30.47 -0.86 32.14
CA TYR A 57 -29.94 0.50 32.26
C TYR A 57 -31.09 1.50 32.47
N GLY A 58 -32.14 1.44 31.65
CA GLY A 58 -33.31 2.31 31.82
C GLY A 58 -33.95 2.20 33.21
N MET A 59 -34.08 0.98 33.74
CA MET A 59 -34.67 0.75 35.06
C MET A 59 -33.85 1.35 36.20
N SER A 60 -32.53 1.34 36.10
CA SER A 60 -31.62 1.90 37.11
C SER A 60 -31.47 3.43 37.03
N TYR A 61 -31.90 4.03 35.92
CA TYR A 61 -31.90 5.48 35.71
C TYR A 61 -33.33 6.05 35.63
N GLY A 62 -34.33 5.33 36.15
CA GLY A 62 -35.73 5.76 36.10
C GLY A 62 -36.24 6.41 37.39
N ASP A 63 -35.50 6.38 38.49
CA ASP A 63 -35.92 6.88 39.80
C ASP A 63 -35.91 8.41 39.91
N LYS A 64 -34.94 9.07 39.27
CA LYS A 64 -34.79 10.53 39.28
C LYS A 64 -34.20 11.08 37.98
N GLU A 65 -34.15 12.39 37.90
CA GLU A 65 -33.45 13.11 36.84
C GLU A 65 -31.94 13.07 37.07
N TYR A 66 -31.18 12.68 36.05
CA TYR A 66 -29.71 12.64 36.09
C TYR A 66 -29.09 13.70 35.17
N SER A 67 -27.97 14.26 35.61
CA SER A 67 -27.18 15.21 34.81
C SER A 67 -26.35 14.51 33.72
N PHE A 68 -25.93 15.27 32.71
CA PHE A 68 -25.01 14.82 31.66
C PHE A 68 -23.67 14.26 32.20
N LYS A 69 -23.32 14.54 33.45
CA LYS A 69 -22.17 13.99 34.17
C LYS A 69 -22.12 12.46 34.12
N GLU A 70 -23.26 11.77 34.26
CA GLU A 70 -23.28 10.30 34.20
C GLU A 70 -22.99 9.79 32.78
N THR A 71 -23.51 10.47 31.75
CA THR A 71 -23.17 10.18 30.34
C THR A 71 -21.67 10.29 30.09
N VAL A 72 -21.05 11.39 30.52
CA VAL A 72 -19.62 11.64 30.30
C VAL A 72 -18.75 10.67 31.10
N LYS A 73 -19.19 10.28 32.29
CA LYS A 73 -18.54 9.26 33.11
C LYS A 73 -18.53 7.90 32.41
N SER A 74 -19.68 7.42 31.90
CA SER A 74 -19.76 6.18 31.13
C SER A 74 -18.98 6.26 29.81
N TRP A 75 -18.98 7.42 29.15
CA TRP A 75 -18.16 7.65 27.96
C TRP A 75 -16.67 7.52 28.28
N LEU A 76 -16.21 8.13 29.37
CA LEU A 76 -14.81 8.09 29.79
C LEU A 76 -14.34 6.66 30.12
N GLU A 77 -15.17 5.88 30.83
CA GLU A 77 -14.88 4.47 31.09
C GLU A 77 -14.75 3.68 29.79
N GLY A 78 -15.66 3.91 28.85
CA GLY A 78 -15.62 3.23 27.56
C GLY A 78 -14.41 3.62 26.73
N VAL A 79 -14.06 4.91 26.64
CA VAL A 79 -12.86 5.37 25.93
C VAL A 79 -11.59 4.77 26.55
N ILE A 80 -11.46 4.77 27.87
CA ILE A 80 -10.31 4.14 28.56
C ILE A 80 -10.24 2.65 28.22
N THR A 81 -11.38 1.96 28.24
CA THR A 81 -11.42 0.55 27.90
C THR A 81 -11.07 0.31 26.42
N LEU A 82 -11.56 1.14 25.51
CA LEU A 82 -11.23 1.08 24.08
C LEU A 82 -9.73 1.33 23.84
N VAL A 83 -9.11 2.30 24.52
CA VAL A 83 -7.67 2.57 24.44
C VAL A 83 -6.87 1.34 24.88
N ILE A 84 -7.17 0.80 26.07
CA ILE A 84 -6.47 -0.37 26.60
C ILE A 84 -6.64 -1.56 25.66
N PHE A 85 -7.87 -1.82 25.21
CA PHE A 85 -8.16 -2.97 24.37
C PHE A 85 -7.55 -2.84 22.97
N TYR A 86 -7.57 -1.65 22.39
CA TYR A 86 -6.95 -1.41 21.09
C TYR A 86 -5.43 -1.48 21.16
N LEU A 87 -4.80 -1.04 22.25
CA LEU A 87 -3.36 -1.26 22.46
C LEU A 87 -3.02 -2.76 22.50
N VAL A 88 -3.81 -3.56 23.24
CA VAL A 88 -3.65 -5.02 23.23
C VAL A 88 -3.83 -5.58 21.82
N PHE A 89 -4.82 -5.11 21.07
CA PHE A 89 -5.06 -5.52 19.68
C PHE A 89 -3.86 -5.22 18.77
N VAL A 90 -3.38 -3.96 18.75
CA VAL A 90 -2.28 -3.53 17.87
C VAL A 90 -0.94 -4.16 18.28
N ILE A 91 -0.67 -4.35 19.57
CA ILE A 91 0.55 -5.06 20.01
C ILE A 91 0.47 -6.54 19.60
N SER A 92 -0.71 -7.14 19.68
CA SER A 92 -0.91 -8.56 19.36
C SER A 92 -0.91 -8.85 17.87
N LEU A 93 -1.39 -7.91 17.07
CA LEU A 93 -1.70 -8.01 15.65
C LEU A 93 -1.41 -6.67 14.94
N PRO A 94 -0.13 -6.23 14.90
CA PRO A 94 0.22 -4.90 14.39
C PRO A 94 -0.19 -4.70 12.94
N GLN A 95 -0.22 -5.76 12.12
CA GLN A 95 -0.64 -5.74 10.72
C GLN A 95 -2.09 -5.30 10.48
N PHE A 96 -2.93 -5.27 11.52
CA PHE A 96 -4.31 -4.77 11.45
C PHE A 96 -4.48 -3.37 12.05
N PHE A 97 -3.38 -2.66 12.34
CA PHE A 97 -3.46 -1.25 12.71
C PHE A 97 -4.14 -0.44 11.60
N SER A 98 -5.02 0.47 11.99
CA SER A 98 -5.74 1.35 11.07
C SER A 98 -6.05 2.68 11.77
N ALA A 99 -5.73 3.78 11.11
CA ALA A 99 -6.03 5.12 11.58
C ALA A 99 -7.54 5.34 11.78
N TRP A 100 -8.39 4.65 11.00
CA TRP A 100 -9.84 4.69 11.18
C TRP A 100 -10.29 4.06 12.51
N ASN A 101 -9.71 2.91 12.87
CA ASN A 101 -10.00 2.27 14.15
C ASN A 101 -9.48 3.12 15.33
N LEU A 102 -8.32 3.75 15.17
CA LEU A 102 -7.79 4.71 16.15
C LEU A 102 -8.74 5.90 16.35
N TRP A 103 -9.29 6.46 15.27
CA TRP A 103 -10.32 7.51 15.33
C TRP A 103 -11.56 7.04 16.10
N GLY A 104 -11.98 5.79 15.86
CA GLY A 104 -13.13 5.20 16.55
C GLY A 104 -12.98 5.01 18.06
N ILE A 105 -11.77 5.08 18.61
CA ILE A 105 -11.55 5.03 20.07
C ILE A 105 -11.96 6.34 20.74
N PHE A 106 -11.64 7.47 20.10
CA PHE A 106 -11.91 8.80 20.65
C PHE A 106 -13.33 9.29 20.32
N PHE A 107 -13.91 8.79 19.23
CA PHE A 107 -15.25 9.15 18.77
C PHE A 107 -16.19 7.93 18.61
N PRO A 108 -16.30 7.06 19.63
CA PRO A 108 -16.93 5.75 19.49
C PRO A 108 -18.41 5.80 19.15
N VAL A 109 -19.10 6.90 19.46
CA VAL A 109 -20.50 7.15 19.09
C VAL A 109 -20.62 7.52 17.60
N LEU A 110 -19.76 8.42 17.11
CA LEU A 110 -19.78 8.88 15.72
C LEU A 110 -19.38 7.77 14.74
N THR A 111 -18.38 6.98 15.12
CA THR A 111 -17.89 5.84 14.32
C THR A 111 -18.67 4.56 14.57
N SER A 112 -19.57 4.56 15.56
CA SER A 112 -20.25 3.37 16.07
C SER A 112 -19.31 2.17 16.29
N THR A 113 -18.21 2.42 17.00
CA THR A 113 -17.21 1.40 17.34
C THR A 113 -17.84 0.20 18.06
N SER A 114 -18.86 0.48 18.88
CA SER A 114 -19.81 -0.50 19.40
C SER A 114 -21.20 0.15 19.39
N ALA A 115 -22.15 -0.52 18.77
CA ALA A 115 -23.51 0.00 18.61
C ALA A 115 -24.26 0.02 19.95
N LEU A 116 -24.10 -1.03 20.76
CA LEU A 116 -24.65 -1.11 22.12
C LEU A 116 -24.03 -0.05 23.06
N PHE A 117 -22.71 0.13 23.03
CA PHE A 117 -22.05 1.17 23.82
C PHE A 117 -22.54 2.57 23.40
N SER A 118 -22.62 2.83 22.09
CA SER A 118 -23.16 4.10 21.56
C SER A 118 -24.59 4.32 22.04
N GLY A 119 -25.41 3.27 22.03
CA GLY A 119 -26.79 3.30 22.54
C GLY A 119 -26.88 3.65 24.03
N ILE A 120 -25.99 3.13 24.87
CA ILE A 120 -25.91 3.51 26.29
C ILE A 120 -25.59 5.00 26.42
N ILE A 121 -24.57 5.50 25.72
CA ILE A 121 -24.18 6.92 25.81
C ILE A 121 -25.30 7.84 25.34
N ILE A 122 -25.92 7.55 24.20
CA ILE A 122 -27.06 8.31 23.67
C ILE A 122 -28.24 8.24 24.64
N SER A 123 -28.54 7.07 25.23
CA SER A 123 -29.68 6.92 26.15
C SER A 123 -29.48 7.70 27.44
N LEU A 124 -28.28 7.64 28.03
CA LEU A 124 -27.93 8.44 29.20
C LEU A 124 -27.99 9.93 28.89
N PHE A 125 -27.57 10.35 27.70
CA PHE A 125 -27.70 11.74 27.24
C PHE A 125 -29.18 12.20 27.18
N PHE A 126 -30.08 11.36 26.66
CA PHE A 126 -31.51 11.69 26.57
C PHE A 126 -32.32 11.44 27.86
N GLN A 127 -31.72 10.79 28.88
CA GLN A 127 -32.37 10.43 30.14
C GLN A 127 -33.16 11.57 30.80
N PRO A 128 -32.63 12.79 31.02
CA PRO A 128 -33.37 13.85 31.71
C PRO A 128 -34.61 14.30 30.92
N PHE A 129 -34.52 14.32 29.59
CA PHE A 129 -35.65 14.65 28.71
C PHE A 129 -36.74 13.58 28.77
N ILE A 130 -36.35 12.30 28.70
CA ILE A 130 -37.27 11.16 28.82
C ILE A 130 -37.91 11.14 30.21
N PHE A 131 -37.14 11.39 31.27
CA PHE A 131 -37.64 11.43 32.65
C PHE A 131 -38.74 12.48 32.83
N ARG A 132 -38.49 13.72 32.39
CA ARG A 132 -39.47 14.82 32.44
C ARG A 132 -40.70 14.53 31.60
N LEU A 133 -40.53 13.99 30.39
CA LEU A 133 -41.65 13.61 29.53
C LEU A 133 -42.52 12.54 30.17
N GLN A 134 -41.91 11.46 30.68
CA GLN A 134 -42.65 10.36 31.28
C GLN A 134 -43.40 10.77 32.56
N ASN A 135 -42.84 11.69 33.35
CA ASN A 135 -43.52 12.18 34.56
C ASN A 135 -44.69 13.13 34.26
N LYS A 136 -44.72 13.77 33.08
CA LYS A 136 -45.85 14.59 32.63
C LYS A 136 -47.03 13.74 32.13
N LEU A 137 -46.78 12.49 31.76
CA LEU A 137 -47.77 11.59 31.16
C LEU A 137 -48.29 10.58 32.19
N SER A 138 -49.56 10.22 32.08
CA SER A 138 -50.11 9.07 32.82
C SER A 138 -49.46 7.76 32.35
N THR A 139 -49.54 6.70 33.17
CA THR A 139 -49.03 5.36 32.80
C THR A 139 -49.60 4.87 31.46
N LYS A 140 -50.90 5.10 31.20
CA LYS A 140 -51.54 4.71 29.93
C LYS A 140 -50.99 5.50 28.74
N GLN A 141 -50.80 6.81 28.90
CA GLN A 141 -50.22 7.66 27.86
C GLN A 141 -48.75 7.31 27.57
N ASN A 142 -47.97 6.99 28.60
CA ASN A 142 -46.60 6.51 28.44
C ASN A 142 -46.53 5.20 27.66
N VAL A 143 -47.36 4.21 28.03
CA VAL A 143 -47.44 2.94 27.31
C VAL A 143 -47.85 3.17 25.85
N LEU A 144 -48.89 3.97 25.61
CA LEU A 144 -49.33 4.29 24.26
C LEU A 144 -48.22 4.96 23.44
N LEU A 145 -47.58 6.00 23.97
CA LEU A 145 -46.50 6.72 23.30
C LEU A 145 -45.34 5.80 22.94
N LEU A 146 -44.84 5.02 23.90
CA LEU A 146 -43.70 4.13 23.66
C LEU A 146 -44.06 3.03 22.66
N THR A 147 -45.27 2.46 22.74
CA THR A 147 -45.75 1.48 21.75
C THR A 147 -45.86 2.09 20.35
N THR A 148 -46.44 3.29 20.22
CA THR A 148 -46.52 3.99 18.93
C THR A 148 -45.14 4.26 18.34
N ILE A 149 -44.18 4.73 19.15
CA ILE A 149 -42.80 4.95 18.71
C ILE A 149 -42.14 3.62 18.31
N THR A 150 -42.37 2.53 19.04
CA THR A 150 -41.87 1.20 18.67
C THR A 150 -42.40 0.74 17.32
N ILE A 151 -43.69 0.91 17.05
CA ILE A 151 -44.30 0.56 15.75
C ILE A 151 -43.79 1.48 14.64
N LEU A 152 -43.65 2.78 14.90
CA LEU A 152 -43.14 3.74 13.92
C LEU A 152 -41.69 3.42 13.52
N ILE A 153 -40.81 3.19 14.50
CA ILE A 153 -39.42 2.84 14.23
C ILE A 153 -39.33 1.51 13.47
N PHE A 154 -40.16 0.53 13.84
CA PHE A 154 -40.23 -0.74 13.15
C PHE A 154 -40.70 -0.59 11.69
N THR A 155 -41.75 0.19 11.44
CA THR A 155 -42.28 0.40 10.09
C THR A 155 -41.29 1.15 9.19
N LEU A 156 -40.55 2.12 9.75
CA LEU A 156 -39.49 2.82 9.03
C LEU A 156 -38.27 1.91 8.74
N SER A 157 -37.95 0.96 9.63
CA SER A 157 -36.81 0.05 9.45
C SER A 157 -37.15 -1.26 8.71
N ALA A 158 -38.44 -1.56 8.51
CA ALA A 158 -38.93 -2.79 7.90
C ALA A 158 -38.50 -3.00 6.44
N GLY A 159 -38.41 -1.91 5.66
CA GLY A 159 -38.18 -1.96 4.22
C GLY A 159 -36.78 -1.58 3.75
N ASN A 160 -35.86 -1.19 4.64
CA ASN A 160 -34.59 -0.58 4.22
C ASN A 160 -33.37 -1.06 5.03
N SER A 161 -32.43 -1.75 4.38
CA SER A 161 -31.14 -2.11 4.98
C SER A 161 -30.22 -0.90 5.23
N LEU A 162 -30.42 0.24 4.56
CA LEU A 162 -29.61 1.44 4.82
C LEU A 162 -29.78 1.96 6.26
N LEU A 163 -30.95 1.79 6.87
CA LEU A 163 -31.22 2.17 8.27
C LEU A 163 -30.63 1.19 9.30
N THR A 164 -30.08 0.06 8.85
CA THR A 164 -29.32 -0.90 9.68
C THR A 164 -27.81 -0.65 9.67
N SER A 165 -27.35 0.42 9.02
CA SER A 165 -25.96 0.87 9.09
C SER A 165 -25.60 1.30 10.51
N TYR A 166 -24.43 0.85 10.99
CA TYR A 166 -24.04 0.80 12.40
C TYR A 166 -24.20 2.12 13.18
N SER A 167 -24.06 3.30 12.55
CA SER A 167 -24.14 4.59 13.25
C SER A 167 -25.54 5.01 13.73
N ILE A 168 -26.61 4.67 13.00
CA ILE A 168 -27.99 5.01 13.40
C ILE A 168 -28.51 4.01 14.46
N PHE A 169 -27.90 2.83 14.55
CA PHE A 169 -28.31 1.76 15.46
C PHE A 169 -28.36 2.18 16.93
N GLY A 170 -27.39 2.99 17.38
CA GLY A 170 -27.35 3.51 18.75
C GLY A 170 -28.56 4.37 19.12
N LEU A 171 -29.18 5.07 18.17
CA LEU A 171 -30.35 5.91 18.43
C LEU A 171 -31.59 5.07 18.78
N TYR A 172 -31.77 3.90 18.17
CA TYR A 172 -32.92 3.04 18.45
C TYR A 172 -32.91 2.44 19.86
N LEU A 173 -31.71 2.26 20.43
CA LEU A 173 -31.53 1.70 21.77
C LEU A 173 -32.03 2.63 22.89
N VAL A 174 -32.33 3.90 22.57
CA VAL A 174 -33.00 4.83 23.49
C VAL A 174 -34.41 4.35 23.85
N LEU A 175 -35.09 3.66 22.94
CA LEU A 175 -36.44 3.18 23.14
C LEU A 175 -36.57 2.06 24.20
N PRO A 176 -35.82 0.94 24.12
CA PRO A 176 -35.81 -0.07 25.19
C PRO A 176 -35.32 0.52 26.53
N PHE A 177 -34.42 1.50 26.51
CA PHE A 177 -34.05 2.26 27.71
C PHE A 177 -35.24 3.04 28.31
N ALA A 178 -35.99 3.77 27.48
CA ALA A 178 -37.19 4.49 27.94
C ALA A 178 -38.26 3.53 28.50
N TRP A 179 -38.45 2.36 27.89
CA TRP A 179 -39.28 1.29 28.43
C TRP A 179 -38.79 0.84 29.81
N GLY A 180 -37.48 0.65 29.99
CA GLY A 180 -36.88 0.35 31.29
C GLY A 180 -37.18 1.41 32.36
N MET A 181 -37.03 2.69 32.01
CA MET A 181 -37.36 3.80 32.92
C MET A 181 -38.82 3.75 33.37
N LEU A 182 -39.74 3.49 32.44
CA LEU A 182 -41.16 3.35 32.77
C LEU A 182 -41.41 2.16 33.72
N ILE A 183 -40.81 0.99 33.42
CA ILE A 183 -40.91 -0.22 34.25
C ILE A 183 -40.49 0.07 35.70
N SER A 184 -39.45 0.89 35.93
CA SER A 184 -39.00 1.22 37.28
C SER A 184 -40.06 1.97 38.10
N LYS A 185 -40.90 2.78 37.46
CA LYS A 185 -41.88 3.66 38.12
C LYS A 185 -43.26 3.01 38.32
N ILE A 186 -43.63 2.07 37.47
CA ILE A 186 -44.99 1.53 37.43
C ILE A 186 -45.16 0.29 38.32
N THR A 187 -46.38 0.11 38.82
CA THR A 187 -46.84 -1.14 39.45
C THR A 187 -47.82 -1.84 38.53
N VAL A 188 -47.51 -3.07 38.14
CA VAL A 188 -48.32 -3.87 37.21
C VAL A 188 -48.96 -5.06 37.93
N SER A 189 -50.20 -5.40 37.58
CA SER A 189 -50.91 -6.54 38.19
C SER A 189 -50.21 -7.87 37.86
N LYS A 190 -50.20 -8.81 38.81
CA LYS A 190 -49.62 -10.15 38.59
C LYS A 190 -50.28 -10.88 37.41
N ARG A 191 -51.58 -10.65 37.17
CA ARG A 191 -52.32 -11.21 36.03
C ARG A 191 -51.77 -10.72 34.70
N LEU A 192 -51.48 -9.43 34.57
CA LEU A 192 -50.93 -8.87 33.34
C LEU A 192 -49.50 -9.38 33.09
N VAL A 193 -48.65 -9.44 34.12
CA VAL A 193 -47.29 -10.01 34.00
C VAL A 193 -47.35 -11.47 33.55
N ALA A 194 -48.25 -12.27 34.12
CA ALA A 194 -48.47 -13.66 33.72
C ALA A 194 -48.95 -13.77 32.27
N ALA A 195 -49.91 -12.94 31.84
CA ALA A 195 -50.39 -12.92 30.45
C ALA A 195 -49.28 -12.56 29.45
N LEU A 196 -48.47 -11.53 29.74
CA LEU A 196 -47.34 -11.14 28.90
C LEU A 196 -46.26 -12.24 28.84
N THR A 197 -46.07 -12.97 29.94
CA THR A 197 -45.14 -14.10 30.00
C THR A 197 -45.62 -15.25 29.12
N VAL A 198 -46.90 -15.62 29.21
CA VAL A 198 -47.51 -16.61 28.32
C VAL A 198 -47.39 -16.19 26.85
N ALA A 199 -47.70 -14.92 26.54
CA ALA A 199 -47.53 -14.38 25.19
C ALA A 199 -46.08 -14.47 24.70
N THR A 200 -45.10 -14.15 25.55
CA THR A 200 -43.67 -14.26 25.21
C THR A 200 -43.26 -15.72 24.95
N VAL A 201 -43.72 -16.67 25.76
CA VAL A 201 -43.43 -18.10 25.59
C VAL A 201 -43.98 -18.65 24.26
N ILE A 202 -45.14 -18.14 23.81
CA ILE A 202 -45.77 -18.55 22.53
C ILE A 202 -45.10 -17.85 21.34
N LEU A 203 -44.86 -16.54 21.43
CA LEU A 203 -44.41 -15.72 20.31
C LEU A 203 -42.92 -15.87 20.00
N LEU A 204 -42.08 -16.16 21.00
CA LEU A 204 -40.63 -16.26 20.79
C LEU A 204 -40.23 -17.43 19.85
N PRO A 205 -40.76 -18.66 20.02
CA PRO A 205 -40.59 -19.74 19.04
C PRO A 205 -41.17 -19.40 17.66
N ALA A 206 -42.30 -18.69 17.63
CA ALA A 206 -42.93 -18.27 16.38
C ALA A 206 -42.04 -17.29 15.60
N VAL A 207 -41.49 -16.26 16.27
CA VAL A 207 -40.53 -15.31 15.67
C VAL A 207 -39.32 -16.05 15.09
N TYR A 208 -38.75 -16.98 15.84
CA TYR A 208 -37.64 -17.80 15.37
C TYR A 208 -38.01 -18.62 14.12
N TYR A 209 -39.15 -19.31 14.14
CA TYR A 209 -39.63 -20.13 13.02
C TYR A 209 -39.93 -19.27 11.78
N PHE A 210 -40.73 -18.22 11.90
CA PHE A 210 -41.10 -17.36 10.78
C PHE A 210 -39.89 -16.66 10.17
N THR A 211 -38.91 -16.25 10.97
CA THR A 211 -37.70 -15.63 10.41
C THR A 211 -36.92 -16.61 9.53
N ILE A 212 -36.84 -17.89 9.92
CA ILE A 212 -36.21 -18.93 9.07
C ILE A 212 -36.99 -19.12 7.77
N GLN A 213 -38.32 -19.12 7.82
CA GLN A 213 -39.17 -19.31 6.63
C GLN A 213 -39.13 -18.13 5.66
N LEU A 214 -38.84 -16.92 6.15
CA LEU A 214 -38.75 -15.71 5.31
C LEU A 214 -37.41 -15.58 4.57
N ILE A 215 -36.36 -16.31 4.99
CA ILE A 215 -35.02 -16.23 4.39
C ILE A 215 -34.92 -16.85 2.98
N PRO A 216 -35.50 -18.05 2.69
CA PRO A 216 -35.46 -18.68 1.36
C PRO A 216 -36.17 -17.93 0.22
N ILE A 217 -37.00 -16.92 0.52
CA ILE A 217 -37.71 -16.09 -0.49
C ILE A 217 -36.71 -15.25 -1.34
N GLN A 218 -35.42 -15.28 -1.00
CA GLN A 218 -34.31 -14.57 -1.66
C GLN A 218 -34.03 -14.90 -3.13
N THR A 219 -34.18 -16.16 -3.60
CA THR A 219 -33.47 -16.57 -4.83
C THR A 219 -33.93 -15.90 -6.14
N PRO A 220 -35.22 -15.55 -6.36
CA PRO A 220 -35.63 -14.85 -7.59
C PRO A 220 -35.72 -13.32 -7.44
N GLN A 221 -36.01 -12.79 -6.25
CA GLN A 221 -36.28 -11.36 -6.05
C GLN A 221 -35.05 -10.55 -5.59
N ALA A 222 -34.04 -11.18 -4.99
CA ALA A 222 -32.82 -10.48 -4.55
C ALA A 222 -32.05 -9.85 -5.72
N VAL A 223 -32.15 -10.40 -6.94
CA VAL A 223 -31.53 -9.87 -8.17
C VAL A 223 -32.17 -8.53 -8.59
N VAL A 224 -33.49 -8.40 -8.49
CA VAL A 224 -34.22 -7.16 -8.83
C VAL A 224 -33.96 -6.07 -7.79
N PHE A 225 -33.95 -6.44 -6.50
CA PHE A 225 -33.68 -5.51 -5.41
C PHE A 225 -32.22 -5.03 -5.36
N THR A 226 -31.24 -5.88 -5.71
CA THR A 226 -29.83 -5.44 -5.88
C THR A 226 -29.65 -4.49 -7.05
N GLN A 227 -30.39 -4.64 -8.15
CA GLN A 227 -30.39 -3.66 -9.25
C GLN A 227 -31.01 -2.30 -8.85
N MET A 228 -31.95 -2.30 -7.90
CA MET A 228 -32.58 -1.09 -7.34
C MET A 228 -31.89 -0.55 -6.08
N ASN A 229 -30.76 -1.13 -5.67
CA ASN A 229 -30.00 -0.74 -4.47
C ASN A 229 -30.82 -0.73 -3.15
N MET A 230 -31.89 -1.53 -3.07
CA MET A 230 -32.70 -1.71 -1.87
C MET A 230 -32.57 -3.17 -1.40
N SER A 231 -32.65 -3.44 -0.10
CA SER A 231 -32.79 -4.82 0.36
C SER A 231 -33.86 -4.94 1.45
N TRP A 232 -34.78 -5.90 1.25
CA TRP A 232 -35.80 -6.23 2.21
C TRP A 232 -35.16 -6.90 3.45
N ASN A 233 -35.50 -6.44 4.65
CA ASN A 233 -34.93 -6.97 5.88
C ASN A 233 -35.62 -8.29 6.25
N THR A 234 -35.12 -9.43 5.77
CA THR A 234 -35.66 -10.76 6.10
C THR A 234 -35.49 -11.13 7.58
N SER A 235 -34.64 -10.41 8.31
CA SER A 235 -34.48 -10.52 9.78
C SER A 235 -35.37 -9.55 10.55
N LEU A 236 -36.34 -8.90 9.91
CA LEU A 236 -37.17 -7.84 10.49
C LEU A 236 -37.81 -8.23 11.83
N LEU A 237 -38.35 -9.45 11.95
CA LEU A 237 -38.98 -9.92 13.19
C LEU A 237 -37.99 -10.05 14.35
N MET A 238 -36.70 -10.27 14.07
CA MET A 238 -35.60 -10.36 15.03
C MET A 238 -34.78 -9.07 15.13
N SER A 239 -35.10 -8.05 14.33
CA SER A 239 -34.46 -6.75 14.42
C SER A 239 -34.64 -6.17 15.83
N LEU A 240 -33.67 -5.40 16.30
CA LEU A 240 -33.77 -4.71 17.59
C LEU A 240 -34.97 -3.75 17.66
N SER A 241 -35.42 -3.25 16.51
CA SER A 241 -36.60 -2.40 16.37
C SER A 241 -37.92 -3.17 16.43
N SER A 242 -37.90 -4.51 16.43
CA SER A 242 -39.10 -5.34 16.39
C SER A 242 -39.96 -5.15 17.63
N PRO A 243 -41.28 -4.87 17.49
CA PRO A 243 -42.19 -4.79 18.62
C PRO A 243 -42.23 -6.08 19.43
N LEU A 244 -42.02 -7.24 18.78
CA LEU A 244 -41.97 -8.54 19.44
C LEU A 244 -40.70 -8.67 20.30
N MET A 245 -39.55 -8.22 19.79
CA MET A 245 -38.30 -8.19 20.55
C MET A 245 -38.40 -7.27 21.78
N ILE A 246 -38.95 -6.06 21.59
CA ILE A 246 -39.20 -5.11 22.69
C ILE A 246 -40.19 -5.71 23.71
N LEU A 247 -41.26 -6.35 23.26
CA LEU A 247 -42.22 -7.06 24.14
C LEU A 247 -41.52 -8.10 25.02
N PHE A 248 -40.62 -8.91 24.45
CA PHE A 248 -39.90 -9.96 25.18
C PHE A 248 -39.03 -9.37 26.29
N VAL A 249 -38.25 -8.32 26.02
CA VAL A 249 -37.38 -7.71 27.03
C VAL A 249 -38.14 -6.86 28.05
N VAL A 250 -39.25 -6.22 27.66
CA VAL A 250 -40.15 -5.51 28.59
C VAL A 250 -40.82 -6.49 29.55
N THR A 251 -41.27 -7.64 29.04
CA THR A 251 -41.83 -8.72 29.85
C THR A 251 -40.79 -9.25 30.84
N GLY A 252 -39.55 -9.47 30.39
CA GLY A 252 -38.42 -9.82 31.25
C GLY A 252 -38.17 -8.76 32.33
N GLY A 253 -38.11 -7.48 31.97
CA GLY A 253 -37.93 -6.37 32.90
C GLY A 253 -39.02 -6.30 33.97
N LEU A 254 -40.28 -6.57 33.62
CA LEU A 254 -41.40 -6.64 34.55
C LEU A 254 -41.31 -7.85 35.49
N LEU A 255 -40.99 -9.04 34.95
CA LEU A 255 -40.81 -10.27 35.73
C LEU A 255 -39.71 -10.12 36.78
N PHE A 256 -38.58 -9.53 36.39
CA PHE A 256 -37.41 -9.38 37.25
C PHE A 256 -37.33 -8.02 37.97
N ARG A 257 -38.36 -7.17 37.85
CA ARG A 257 -38.39 -5.79 38.37
C ARG A 257 -37.89 -5.64 39.79
N LYS A 258 -38.39 -6.48 40.71
CA LYS A 258 -38.06 -6.40 42.14
C LYS A 258 -36.57 -6.60 42.46
N TRP A 259 -35.81 -7.19 41.54
CA TRP A 259 -34.36 -7.38 41.68
C TRP A 259 -33.58 -6.34 40.87
N LEU A 260 -34.09 -5.85 39.74
CA LEU A 260 -33.32 -5.02 38.81
C LEU A 260 -33.32 -3.51 39.12
N VAL A 261 -34.35 -2.96 39.78
CA VAL A 261 -34.53 -1.50 39.95
C VAL A 261 -33.50 -0.84 40.88
N ASP A 262 -33.05 -1.53 41.94
CA ASP A 262 -32.17 -0.93 42.97
C ASP A 262 -30.67 -1.26 42.78
N VAL A 263 -30.24 -1.51 41.55
CA VAL A 263 -28.84 -1.88 41.25
C VAL A 263 -28.00 -0.61 41.18
N SER A 264 -26.82 -0.63 41.80
CA SER A 264 -25.94 0.55 41.78
C SER A 264 -25.37 0.81 40.39
N HIS A 265 -25.20 2.09 40.04
CA HIS A 265 -24.58 2.50 38.78
C HIS A 265 -23.15 1.96 38.64
N SER A 266 -22.43 1.85 39.76
CA SER A 266 -21.11 1.22 39.78
C SER A 266 -21.18 -0.26 39.37
N ALA A 267 -22.20 -1.01 39.78
CA ALA A 267 -22.37 -2.40 39.33
C ALA A 267 -22.73 -2.47 37.83
N LEU A 268 -23.58 -1.59 37.33
CA LEU A 268 -23.95 -1.56 35.90
C LEU A 268 -22.80 -1.11 34.99
N SER A 269 -21.93 -0.22 35.48
CA SER A 269 -20.76 0.25 34.74
C SER A 269 -19.80 -0.87 34.33
N LEU A 270 -19.84 -2.01 35.04
CA LEU A 270 -19.11 -3.22 34.70
C LEU A 270 -19.49 -3.84 33.34
N LEU A 271 -20.69 -3.52 32.83
CA LEU A 271 -21.13 -3.93 31.50
C LEU A 271 -20.35 -3.20 30.40
N ILE A 272 -19.85 -1.98 30.62
CA ILE A 272 -19.18 -1.19 29.57
C ILE A 272 -17.93 -1.90 29.05
N PRO A 273 -16.97 -2.34 29.90
CA PRO A 273 -15.83 -3.11 29.41
C PRO A 273 -16.23 -4.40 28.68
N ALA A 274 -17.21 -5.14 29.23
CA ALA A 274 -17.68 -6.37 28.63
C ALA A 274 -18.33 -6.15 27.26
N ILE A 275 -19.06 -5.05 27.07
CA ILE A 275 -19.64 -4.65 25.77
C ILE A 275 -18.54 -4.31 24.77
N ILE A 276 -17.51 -3.59 25.20
CA ILE A 276 -16.40 -3.21 24.32
C ILE A 276 -15.61 -4.44 23.87
N PHE A 277 -15.29 -5.36 24.78
CA PHE A 277 -14.72 -6.65 24.41
C PHE A 277 -15.69 -7.42 23.50
N GLY A 278 -16.99 -7.37 23.88
CA GLY A 278 -18.22 -7.93 23.31
C GLY A 278 -18.42 -7.75 21.81
N THR A 279 -18.34 -6.49 21.40
CA THR A 279 -19.10 -6.00 20.24
C THR A 279 -18.27 -5.14 19.30
N THR A 280 -16.97 -4.91 19.60
CA THR A 280 -16.09 -4.14 18.71
C THR A 280 -15.54 -5.00 17.57
N ALA A 281 -15.44 -4.40 16.37
CA ALA A 281 -14.99 -5.10 15.17
C ALA A 281 -13.55 -5.65 15.28
N TYR A 282 -12.65 -4.88 15.87
CA TYR A 282 -11.27 -5.32 16.09
C TYR A 282 -11.15 -6.31 17.25
N GLY A 283 -12.05 -6.27 18.24
CA GLY A 283 -12.16 -7.34 19.23
C GLY A 283 -12.46 -8.68 18.57
N MET A 284 -13.47 -8.72 17.72
CA MET A 284 -13.79 -9.91 16.92
C MET A 284 -12.61 -10.37 16.06
N THR A 285 -11.86 -9.44 15.46
CA THR A 285 -10.67 -9.74 14.64
C THR A 285 -9.50 -10.28 15.48
N LEU A 286 -9.29 -9.75 16.69
CA LEU A 286 -8.26 -10.23 17.61
C LEU A 286 -8.46 -11.71 17.93
N TRP A 287 -9.67 -12.02 18.39
CA TRP A 287 -10.03 -13.38 18.78
C TRP A 287 -10.01 -14.30 17.59
N LYS A 288 -10.47 -13.82 16.43
CA LYS A 288 -10.32 -14.48 15.14
C LYS A 288 -8.91 -14.99 14.91
N GLU A 289 -7.98 -14.08 14.69
CA GLU A 289 -6.64 -14.47 14.24
C GLU A 289 -5.91 -15.29 15.29
N LYS A 290 -6.00 -14.91 16.58
CA LYS A 290 -5.29 -15.62 17.66
C LYS A 290 -5.87 -17.01 17.95
N LEU A 291 -7.19 -17.18 17.95
CA LEU A 291 -7.79 -18.50 18.20
C LEU A 291 -7.60 -19.45 16.99
N GLN A 292 -7.58 -18.92 15.76
CA GLN A 292 -7.27 -19.71 14.56
C GLN A 292 -5.82 -20.22 14.55
N LEU A 293 -4.88 -19.35 14.94
CA LEU A 293 -3.45 -19.66 14.99
C LEU A 293 -3.09 -20.63 16.13
N LEU A 294 -3.85 -20.61 17.23
CA LEU A 294 -3.54 -21.41 18.41
C LEU A 294 -4.13 -22.83 18.37
N LEU A 295 -5.27 -23.11 17.71
CA LEU A 295 -5.92 -24.42 17.81
C LEU A 295 -6.85 -24.78 16.62
N ALA A 296 -6.78 -26.05 16.16
CA ALA A 296 -7.92 -26.75 15.53
C ALA A 296 -9.14 -26.77 16.49
N PRO A 297 -10.37 -27.09 16.04
CA PRO A 297 -11.63 -26.49 16.52
C PRO A 297 -11.59 -26.14 18.01
N VAL A 298 -11.64 -24.83 18.30
CA VAL A 298 -11.46 -24.27 19.65
C VAL A 298 -12.32 -25.06 20.62
N SER A 299 -11.70 -25.82 21.52
CA SER A 299 -12.48 -26.63 22.46
C SER A 299 -13.40 -25.75 23.30
N LYS A 300 -14.57 -26.27 23.71
CA LYS A 300 -15.50 -25.56 24.60
C LYS A 300 -14.79 -25.06 25.88
N LYS A 301 -13.74 -25.76 26.33
CA LYS A 301 -12.90 -25.38 27.47
C LYS A 301 -12.12 -24.09 27.24
N VAL A 302 -11.47 -23.93 26.08
CA VAL A 302 -10.70 -22.71 25.74
C VAL A 302 -11.63 -21.51 25.58
N THR A 303 -12.78 -21.73 24.93
CA THR A 303 -13.84 -20.72 24.82
C THR A 303 -14.30 -20.24 26.19
N PHE A 304 -14.54 -21.18 27.12
CA PHE A 304 -14.95 -20.86 28.48
C PHE A 304 -13.87 -20.08 29.26
N LEU A 305 -12.60 -20.50 29.17
CA LEU A 305 -11.49 -19.81 29.83
C LEU A 305 -11.30 -18.38 29.29
N LEU A 306 -11.48 -18.17 27.99
CA LEU A 306 -11.42 -16.84 27.39
C LEU A 306 -12.56 -15.95 27.90
N ILE A 307 -13.82 -16.43 27.90
CA ILE A 307 -14.96 -15.68 28.48
C ILE A 307 -14.66 -15.30 29.93
N LEU A 308 -14.16 -16.25 30.72
CA LEU A 308 -13.81 -16.01 32.12
C LEU A 308 -12.71 -14.95 32.26
N SER A 309 -11.68 -14.99 31.40
CA SER A 309 -10.61 -13.98 31.40
C SER A 309 -11.12 -12.58 31.03
N LEU A 310 -12.02 -12.46 30.04
CA LEU A 310 -12.62 -11.18 29.65
C LEU A 310 -13.58 -10.64 30.72
N LEU A 311 -14.27 -11.55 31.41
CA LEU A 311 -15.09 -11.21 32.56
C LEU A 311 -14.19 -10.63 33.66
N ILE A 312 -13.12 -11.33 34.04
CA ILE A 312 -12.15 -10.86 35.04
C ILE A 312 -11.54 -9.51 34.62
N ALA A 313 -11.15 -9.34 33.35
CA ALA A 313 -10.63 -8.09 32.83
C ALA A 313 -11.65 -6.95 32.95
N SER A 314 -12.94 -7.23 32.70
CA SER A 314 -14.03 -6.25 32.87
C SER A 314 -14.14 -5.80 34.33
N PHE A 315 -14.05 -6.73 35.29
CA PHE A 315 -14.00 -6.41 36.72
C PHE A 315 -12.79 -5.56 37.09
N ILE A 316 -11.60 -5.91 36.59
CA ILE A 316 -10.36 -5.18 36.88
C ILE A 316 -10.44 -3.75 36.35
N ILE A 317 -10.84 -3.57 35.08
CA ILE A 317 -10.94 -2.24 34.46
C ILE A 317 -11.96 -1.38 35.20
N ASN A 318 -13.14 -1.92 35.49
CA ASN A 318 -14.17 -1.20 36.22
C ASN A 318 -13.72 -0.82 37.65
N PHE A 319 -13.03 -1.74 38.34
CA PHE A 319 -12.45 -1.46 39.65
C PHE A 319 -11.42 -0.33 39.59
N ILE A 320 -10.51 -0.37 38.60
CA ILE A 320 -9.49 0.66 38.41
C ILE A 320 -10.15 2.01 38.11
N PHE A 321 -11.14 2.01 37.22
CA PHE A 321 -11.88 3.22 36.86
C PHE A 321 -12.56 3.85 38.08
N ASN A 322 -13.33 3.05 38.83
CA ASN A 322 -14.04 3.54 40.01
C ASN A 322 -13.10 3.98 41.14
N LYS A 323 -12.03 3.21 41.42
CA LYS A 323 -11.15 3.47 42.56
C LYS A 323 -10.10 4.56 42.29
N PHE A 324 -9.55 4.63 41.09
CA PHE A 324 -8.43 5.52 40.78
C PHE A 324 -8.80 6.65 39.81
N VAL A 325 -9.55 6.37 38.75
CA VAL A 325 -9.89 7.41 37.74
C VAL A 325 -10.91 8.39 38.32
N LEU A 326 -12.01 7.89 38.90
CA LEU A 326 -13.03 8.76 39.50
C LEU A 326 -12.55 9.44 40.79
N SER A 327 -11.60 8.87 41.52
CA SER A 327 -11.01 9.53 42.69
C SER A 327 -10.05 10.67 42.32
N ASN A 328 -9.68 10.82 41.05
CA ASN A 328 -8.76 11.85 40.61
C ASN A 328 -9.42 13.24 40.57
N LYS A 329 -8.82 14.23 41.25
CA LYS A 329 -9.32 15.60 41.34
C LYS A 329 -9.51 16.27 39.97
N HIS A 330 -8.62 16.03 39.01
CA HIS A 330 -8.75 16.62 37.68
C HIS A 330 -9.90 16.02 36.89
N VAL A 331 -10.12 14.71 37.03
CA VAL A 331 -11.27 14.02 36.42
C VAL A 331 -12.58 14.53 37.03
N GLN A 332 -12.66 14.67 38.36
CA GLN A 332 -13.85 15.25 38.99
C GLN A 332 -14.09 16.69 38.56
N ASN A 333 -13.05 17.52 38.48
CA ASN A 333 -13.17 18.88 37.96
C ASN A 333 -13.65 18.93 36.50
N PHE A 334 -13.27 17.95 35.68
CA PHE A 334 -13.77 17.81 34.32
C PHE A 334 -15.24 17.39 34.31
N LEU A 335 -15.61 16.35 35.06
CA LEU A 335 -16.98 15.82 35.16
C LEU A 335 -17.97 16.85 35.74
N ASN A 336 -17.53 17.68 36.68
CA ASN A 336 -18.35 18.73 37.28
C ASN A 336 -18.74 19.85 36.31
N LYS A 337 -18.17 19.89 35.10
CA LYS A 337 -18.64 20.80 34.03
C LYS A 337 -19.95 20.35 33.39
N PHE A 338 -20.35 19.09 33.62
CA PHE A 338 -21.49 18.44 32.97
C PHE A 338 -22.67 18.20 33.94
N THR A 339 -22.79 18.99 35.01
CA THR A 339 -23.88 18.83 36.01
C THR A 339 -25.25 19.28 35.50
N GLY A 340 -25.32 19.85 34.30
CA GLY A 340 -26.56 20.28 33.68
C GLY A 340 -27.49 19.14 33.26
N THR A 341 -28.77 19.48 33.04
CA THR A 341 -29.86 18.53 32.71
C THR A 341 -30.78 19.02 31.58
N ASP A 342 -30.62 20.26 31.12
CA ASP A 342 -31.53 20.87 30.15
C ASP A 342 -30.83 21.33 28.86
N LEU A 343 -31.61 21.96 27.97
CA LEU A 343 -31.12 22.45 26.68
C LEU A 343 -30.19 23.67 26.84
N ASN A 344 -30.39 24.50 27.86
CA ASN A 344 -29.55 25.67 28.12
C ASN A 344 -28.16 25.24 28.58
N ASP A 345 -28.09 24.23 29.44
CA ASP A 345 -26.84 23.60 29.84
C ASP A 345 -26.10 22.99 28.65
N LEU A 346 -26.83 22.36 27.72
CA LEU A 346 -26.26 21.84 26.49
C LEU A 346 -25.67 22.96 25.62
N LEU A 347 -26.39 24.08 25.48
CA LEU A 347 -25.89 25.26 24.78
C LEU A 347 -24.63 25.83 25.44
N ASN A 348 -24.57 25.84 26.78
CA ASN A 348 -23.38 26.26 27.54
C ASN A 348 -22.18 25.34 27.31
N LEU A 349 -22.41 24.02 27.24
CA LEU A 349 -21.39 23.04 26.90
C LEU A 349 -20.90 23.20 25.46
N LEU A 350 -21.81 23.40 24.51
CA LEU A 350 -21.48 23.66 23.12
C LEU A 350 -20.67 24.95 22.99
N ASN A 351 -21.08 26.01 23.68
CA ASN A 351 -20.34 27.26 23.76
C ASN A 351 -18.94 27.07 24.36
N SER A 352 -18.80 26.22 25.39
CA SER A 352 -17.50 25.87 25.96
C SER A 352 -16.61 25.12 24.96
N GLY A 353 -17.19 24.21 24.17
CA GLY A 353 -16.51 23.53 23.07
C GLY A 353 -16.07 24.50 21.96
N LEU A 354 -16.96 25.40 21.54
CA LEU A 354 -16.64 26.47 20.59
C LEU A 354 -15.54 27.39 21.14
N ASN A 355 -15.57 27.72 22.42
CA ASN A 355 -14.52 28.51 23.07
C ASN A 355 -13.17 27.78 23.11
N PHE A 356 -13.18 26.45 23.31
CA PHE A 356 -11.98 25.62 23.18
C PHE A 356 -11.44 25.66 21.74
N LEU A 357 -12.30 25.47 20.73
CA LEU A 357 -11.92 25.57 19.32
C LEU A 357 -11.38 26.97 18.98
N LYS A 358 -12.02 28.04 19.47
CA LYS A 358 -11.55 29.43 19.31
C LYS A 358 -10.19 29.64 19.95
N LYS A 359 -9.95 29.09 21.15
CA LYS A 359 -8.67 29.18 21.86
C LYS A 359 -7.55 28.46 21.11
N HIS A 360 -7.85 27.32 20.49
CA HIS A 360 -6.91 26.50 19.73
C HIS A 360 -6.99 26.73 18.21
N ARG A 361 -7.69 27.78 17.76
CA ARG A 361 -7.90 28.07 16.33
C ARG A 361 -6.61 28.11 15.50
N PRO A 362 -5.47 28.68 15.97
CA PRO A 362 -4.30 28.81 15.09
C PRO A 362 -3.72 27.45 14.72
N ILE A 363 -3.63 26.52 15.68
CA ILE A 363 -3.08 25.20 15.43
C ILE A 363 -4.03 24.32 14.61
N ILE A 364 -5.35 24.45 14.82
CA ILE A 364 -6.36 23.72 14.04
C ILE A 364 -6.35 24.20 12.59
N CYS A 365 -6.35 25.52 12.36
CA CYS A 365 -6.27 26.09 11.02
C CYS A 365 -4.96 25.73 10.34
N LEU A 366 -3.84 25.70 11.08
CA LEU A 366 -2.55 25.27 10.55
C LEU A 366 -2.56 23.80 10.13
N PHE A 367 -3.16 22.92 10.93
CA PHE A 367 -3.28 21.50 10.57
C PHE A 367 -4.14 21.31 9.31
N VAL A 368 -5.29 21.98 9.23
CA VAL A 368 -6.13 21.98 8.02
C VAL A 368 -5.37 22.53 6.82
N TYR A 369 -4.59 23.59 7.01
CA TYR A 369 -3.72 24.13 5.98
C TYR A 369 -2.65 23.13 5.52
N PHE A 370 -2.01 22.39 6.43
CA PHE A 370 -1.06 21.32 6.08
C PHE A 370 -1.73 20.14 5.37
N MET A 371 -3.02 19.86 5.63
CA MET A 371 -3.78 18.92 4.82
C MET A 371 -3.92 19.44 3.38
N VAL A 372 -4.21 20.73 3.19
CA VAL A 372 -4.26 21.35 1.85
C VAL A 372 -2.89 21.26 1.15
N VAL A 373 -1.80 21.58 1.85
CA VAL A 373 -0.43 21.44 1.32
C VAL A 373 -0.14 20.00 0.90
N SER A 374 -0.57 19.02 1.70
CA SER A 374 -0.40 17.60 1.40
C SER A 374 -1.24 17.17 0.18
N ILE A 375 -2.48 17.66 0.06
CA ILE A 375 -3.37 17.41 -1.10
C ILE A 375 -2.77 17.97 -2.40
N ILE A 376 -2.11 19.13 -2.36
CA ILE A 376 -1.42 19.68 -3.54
C ILE A 376 -0.41 18.67 -4.11
N GLY A 377 0.25 17.91 -3.24
CA GLY A 377 1.19 16.86 -3.62
C GLY A 377 0.61 15.68 -4.40
N PHE A 378 -0.71 15.55 -4.51
CA PHE A 378 -1.40 14.52 -5.33
C PHE A 378 -1.73 14.98 -6.75
N PHE A 379 -1.86 16.30 -6.98
CA PHE A 379 -2.16 16.85 -8.31
C PHE A 379 -0.96 16.80 -9.26
N THR A 380 0.20 16.37 -8.78
CA THR A 380 1.38 16.12 -9.62
C THR A 380 1.21 14.90 -10.56
N PHE A 381 0.26 14.02 -10.28
CA PHE A 381 0.02 12.79 -11.05
C PHE A 381 -1.36 12.72 -11.70
N LYS A 382 -2.38 13.30 -11.07
CA LYS A 382 -3.76 13.25 -11.56
C LYS A 382 -4.22 14.63 -12.04
N SER A 383 -4.62 14.72 -13.31
CA SER A 383 -5.06 15.97 -13.95
C SER A 383 -6.49 16.38 -13.58
N ASN A 384 -7.35 15.43 -13.19
CA ASN A 384 -8.75 15.72 -12.86
C ASN A 384 -8.93 15.97 -11.35
N VAL A 385 -9.37 17.18 -11.01
CA VAL A 385 -9.55 17.62 -9.62
C VAL A 385 -10.55 16.76 -8.86
N ASN A 386 -11.72 16.50 -9.46
CA ASN A 386 -12.79 15.75 -8.80
C ASN A 386 -12.38 14.31 -8.54
N VAL A 387 -11.79 13.64 -9.53
CA VAL A 387 -11.32 12.25 -9.39
C VAL A 387 -10.27 12.14 -8.29
N THR A 388 -9.36 13.11 -8.21
CA THR A 388 -8.29 13.14 -7.20
C THR A 388 -8.87 13.37 -5.80
N LEU A 389 -9.73 14.36 -5.64
CA LEU A 389 -10.35 14.66 -4.34
C LEU A 389 -11.22 13.49 -3.85
N THR A 390 -12.04 12.91 -4.73
CA THR A 390 -12.81 11.70 -4.39
C THR A 390 -11.87 10.60 -3.93
N TYR A 391 -10.84 10.26 -4.70
CA TYR A 391 -9.86 9.23 -4.33
C TYR A 391 -9.18 9.49 -2.98
N ILE A 392 -8.80 10.74 -2.71
CA ILE A 392 -8.20 11.14 -1.42
C ILE A 392 -9.19 10.90 -0.29
N PHE A 393 -10.40 11.47 -0.37
CA PHE A 393 -11.36 11.41 0.74
C PHE A 393 -12.00 10.03 0.92
N THR A 394 -12.06 9.19 -0.12
CA THR A 394 -12.63 7.84 -0.01
C THR A 394 -11.60 6.77 0.35
N SER A 395 -10.32 6.96 -0.01
CA SER A 395 -9.36 5.86 -0.01
C SER A 395 -7.97 6.20 0.50
N ARG A 396 -7.59 7.49 0.57
CA ARG A 396 -6.21 7.90 0.95
C ARG A 396 -6.16 9.00 2.00
N LEU A 397 -7.25 9.23 2.75
CA LEU A 397 -7.30 10.30 3.74
C LEU A 397 -6.25 10.09 4.84
N GLY A 398 -5.92 8.85 5.19
CA GLY A 398 -4.85 8.52 6.12
C GLY A 398 -3.50 9.11 5.70
N THR A 399 -3.16 9.04 4.40
CA THR A 399 -1.86 9.53 3.89
C THR A 399 -1.74 11.05 4.00
N VAL A 400 -2.85 11.78 3.80
CA VAL A 400 -2.93 13.24 3.97
C VAL A 400 -2.78 13.60 5.44
N ILE A 401 -3.44 12.86 6.34
CA ILE A 401 -3.32 13.06 7.79
C ILE A 401 -1.88 12.79 8.24
N LEU A 402 -1.27 11.69 7.80
CA LEU A 402 0.11 11.35 8.14
C LEU A 402 1.10 12.41 7.64
N SER A 403 1.00 12.82 6.39
CA SER A 403 1.80 13.92 5.83
C SER A 403 1.65 15.21 6.64
N SER A 404 0.42 15.53 7.05
CA SER A 404 0.13 16.71 7.88
C SER A 404 0.72 16.61 9.29
N ILE A 405 0.78 15.39 9.87
CA ILE A 405 1.47 15.14 11.14
C ILE A 405 2.98 15.40 11.00
N PHE A 406 3.61 15.00 9.89
CA PHE A 406 5.03 15.31 9.63
C PHE A 406 5.27 16.82 9.47
N LEU A 407 4.41 17.51 8.72
CA LEU A 407 4.49 18.97 8.58
C LEU A 407 4.28 19.68 9.93
N LEU A 408 3.37 19.18 10.77
CA LEU A 408 3.12 19.70 12.11
C LEU A 408 4.30 19.44 13.07
N ALA A 409 4.92 18.26 13.00
CA ALA A 409 6.12 17.95 13.78
C ALA A 409 7.29 18.87 13.38
N CYS A 410 7.47 19.09 12.07
CA CYS A 410 8.44 20.06 11.57
C CYS A 410 8.14 21.48 12.08
N PHE A 411 6.88 21.92 12.00
CA PHE A 411 6.42 23.19 12.57
C PHE A 411 6.78 23.32 14.06
N GLU A 412 6.44 22.34 14.90
CA GLU A 412 6.67 22.42 16.36
C GLU A 412 8.16 22.52 16.70
N VAL A 413 9.05 21.85 15.95
CA VAL A 413 10.50 22.01 16.08
C VAL A 413 10.90 23.47 15.85
N PHE A 414 10.50 24.04 14.71
CA PHE A 414 10.85 25.42 14.38
C PHE A 414 10.13 26.45 15.24
N TYR A 415 8.95 26.16 15.76
CA TYR A 415 8.21 27.07 16.64
C TYR A 415 8.87 27.18 18.01
N VAL A 416 9.44 26.09 18.52
CA VAL A 416 10.27 26.13 19.73
C VAL A 416 11.55 26.93 19.49
N ILE A 417 12.21 26.76 18.34
CA ILE A 417 13.46 27.45 17.98
C ILE A 417 13.23 28.95 17.76
N THR A 418 12.37 29.31 16.81
CA THR A 418 12.13 30.69 16.38
C THR A 418 11.27 31.49 17.36
N LYS A 419 10.39 30.83 18.12
CA LYS A 419 9.33 31.42 18.96
C LYS A 419 8.25 32.20 18.19
N HIS A 420 8.32 32.26 16.86
CA HIS A 420 7.43 33.04 15.99
C HIS A 420 6.57 32.09 15.18
N PHE A 421 5.24 32.15 15.35
CA PHE A 421 4.33 31.17 14.77
C PHE A 421 4.35 31.18 13.23
N TRP A 422 4.29 32.36 12.60
CA TRP A 422 4.17 32.44 11.15
C TRP A 422 5.49 32.11 10.47
N VAL A 423 6.62 32.55 11.05
CA VAL A 423 7.95 32.13 10.61
C VAL A 423 8.08 30.61 10.72
N ALA A 424 7.72 30.01 11.85
CA ALA A 424 7.80 28.55 12.03
C ALA A 424 6.86 27.79 11.08
N ALA A 425 5.67 28.30 10.79
CA ALA A 425 4.71 27.68 9.86
C ALA A 425 5.19 27.75 8.40
N SER A 426 5.94 28.79 8.03
CA SER A 426 6.45 28.96 6.67
C SER A 426 7.45 27.88 6.27
N ILE A 427 8.24 27.36 7.21
CA ILE A 427 9.31 26.39 6.92
C ILE A 427 8.75 25.06 6.39
N PRO A 428 7.87 24.32 7.11
CA PRO A 428 7.24 23.12 6.58
C PRO A 428 6.37 23.40 5.35
N THR A 429 5.82 24.61 5.23
CA THR A 429 5.09 25.03 4.02
C THR A 429 6.00 25.05 2.79
N ILE A 430 7.15 25.70 2.89
CA ILE A 430 8.15 25.77 1.82
C ILE A 430 8.68 24.38 1.50
N LEU A 431 8.94 23.55 2.51
CA LEU A 431 9.39 22.17 2.30
C LEU A 431 8.33 21.33 1.59
N GLY A 432 7.08 21.34 2.09
CA GLY A 432 5.98 20.55 1.52
C GLY A 432 5.63 20.97 0.09
N LEU A 433 5.46 22.27 -0.15
CA LEU A 433 5.22 22.79 -1.50
C LEU A 433 6.43 22.63 -2.41
N GLY A 434 7.64 22.80 -1.88
CA GLY A 434 8.88 22.59 -2.62
C GLY A 434 9.00 21.17 -3.14
N ILE A 435 8.73 20.17 -2.29
CA ILE A 435 8.70 18.75 -2.68
C ILE A 435 7.59 18.51 -3.72
N ALA A 436 6.38 19.06 -3.52
CA ALA A 436 5.28 18.89 -4.47
C ALA A 436 5.57 19.52 -5.85
N ILE A 437 6.08 20.75 -5.88
CA ILE A 437 6.43 21.44 -7.13
C ILE A 437 7.59 20.73 -7.83
N ALA A 438 8.64 20.38 -7.09
CA ALA A 438 9.78 19.66 -7.64
C ALA A 438 9.37 18.29 -8.18
N ASN A 439 8.47 17.57 -7.50
CA ASN A 439 7.86 16.34 -8.01
C ASN A 439 7.10 16.59 -9.31
N GLY A 440 6.23 17.61 -9.38
CA GLY A 440 5.48 17.92 -10.60
C GLY A 440 6.39 18.18 -11.80
N ILE A 441 7.45 18.98 -11.61
CA ILE A 441 8.43 19.25 -12.66
C ILE A 441 9.19 17.97 -13.02
N LYS A 442 9.74 17.25 -12.04
CA LYS A 442 10.57 16.07 -12.29
C LYS A 442 9.79 14.93 -12.92
N MET A 443 8.55 14.71 -12.47
CA MET A 443 7.65 13.71 -13.05
C MET A 443 7.41 13.97 -14.54
N SER A 444 7.21 15.23 -14.93
CA SER A 444 7.02 15.60 -16.35
C SER A 444 8.28 15.41 -17.22
N LEU A 445 9.47 15.42 -16.62
CA LEU A 445 10.75 15.35 -17.33
C LEU A 445 11.38 13.96 -17.33
N ARG A 446 11.09 13.14 -16.31
CA ARG A 446 11.82 11.91 -16.01
C ARG A 446 10.95 10.76 -15.50
N GLU A 447 9.64 10.97 -15.32
CA GLU A 447 8.71 9.98 -14.76
C GLU A 447 9.20 9.36 -13.44
N GLU A 448 9.76 10.21 -12.57
CA GLU A 448 10.24 9.82 -11.25
C GLU A 448 10.01 10.95 -10.24
N PRO A 449 9.71 10.61 -8.97
CA PRO A 449 9.64 11.60 -7.91
C PRO A 449 11.04 12.08 -7.51
N VAL A 450 11.07 13.13 -6.72
CA VAL A 450 12.26 13.64 -6.04
C VAL A 450 12.66 12.66 -4.95
N TYR A 451 13.93 12.28 -4.95
CA TYR A 451 14.49 11.40 -3.95
C TYR A 451 15.25 12.20 -2.88
N PRO A 452 15.22 11.77 -1.59
CA PRO A 452 15.97 12.46 -0.53
C PRO A 452 17.47 12.58 -0.80
N THR A 453 18.03 11.64 -1.54
CA THR A 453 19.45 11.56 -1.90
C THR A 453 19.86 12.68 -2.85
N GLU A 454 18.91 13.31 -3.54
CA GLU A 454 19.12 14.39 -4.50
C GLU A 454 19.17 15.77 -3.83
N ILE A 455 18.83 15.90 -2.55
CA ILE A 455 19.00 17.17 -1.81
C ILE A 455 20.46 17.63 -1.84
N GLY A 456 21.42 16.69 -1.78
CA GLY A 456 22.84 16.99 -1.92
C GLY A 456 23.24 17.50 -3.31
N GLU A 457 22.41 17.25 -4.32
CA GLU A 457 22.64 17.67 -5.71
C GLU A 457 22.06 19.07 -6.01
N ILE A 458 21.31 19.69 -5.10
CA ILE A 458 20.83 21.08 -5.21
C ILE A 458 22.01 22.07 -5.41
N VAL A 459 23.21 21.70 -4.98
CA VAL A 459 24.45 22.45 -5.22
C VAL A 459 24.79 22.56 -6.71
N ASN A 460 24.28 21.65 -7.56
CA ASN A 460 24.40 21.69 -9.04
C ASN A 460 23.26 22.49 -9.72
N TRP A 461 22.82 23.59 -9.12
CA TRP A 461 21.73 24.43 -9.64
C TRP A 461 21.91 24.87 -11.11
N LYS A 462 23.16 24.96 -11.59
CA LYS A 462 23.48 25.32 -12.99
C LYS A 462 22.94 24.32 -14.02
N THR A 463 22.74 23.05 -13.65
CA THR A 463 22.10 22.04 -14.52
C THR A 463 20.60 21.93 -14.28
N LEU A 464 20.15 22.19 -13.05
CA LEU A 464 18.74 22.07 -12.66
C LEU A 464 17.87 23.24 -13.16
N ILE A 465 18.36 24.49 -13.09
CA ILE A 465 17.58 25.67 -13.48
C ILE A 465 17.17 25.63 -14.97
N PRO A 466 18.07 25.34 -15.93
CA PRO A 466 17.68 25.24 -17.34
C PRO A 466 16.64 24.14 -17.61
N MET A 467 16.66 23.06 -16.82
CA MET A 467 15.69 21.95 -16.95
C MET A 467 14.29 22.33 -16.46
N MET A 468 14.19 23.17 -15.43
CA MET A 468 12.89 23.61 -14.90
C MET A 468 12.19 24.60 -15.83
N GLY A 469 12.94 25.32 -16.67
CA GLY A 469 12.44 26.37 -17.55
C GLY A 469 12.25 27.70 -16.81
N THR A 470 12.55 28.80 -17.50
CA THR A 470 12.56 30.16 -16.93
C THR A 470 11.21 30.57 -16.34
N ASN A 471 10.10 30.18 -16.98
CA ASN A 471 8.75 30.52 -16.50
C ASN A 471 8.45 29.88 -15.15
N ASN A 472 8.77 28.60 -14.97
CA ASN A 472 8.56 27.91 -13.70
C ASN A 472 9.41 28.53 -12.58
N LEU A 473 10.66 28.92 -12.90
CA LEU A 473 11.52 29.63 -11.94
C LEU A 473 10.89 30.98 -11.54
N ILE A 474 10.38 31.76 -12.49
CA ILE A 474 9.71 33.03 -12.21
C ILE A 474 8.49 32.82 -11.30
N TYR A 475 7.63 31.83 -11.61
CA TYR A 475 6.46 31.54 -10.77
C TYR A 475 6.85 31.12 -9.35
N ILE A 476 7.90 30.31 -9.20
CA ILE A 476 8.43 29.93 -7.88
C ILE A 476 8.93 31.15 -7.12
N LEU A 477 9.69 32.05 -7.76
CA LEU A 477 10.22 33.27 -7.14
C LEU A 477 9.11 34.24 -6.73
N ILE A 478 8.09 34.42 -7.58
CA ILE A 478 6.90 35.23 -7.27
C ILE A 478 6.16 34.61 -6.08
N GLY A 479 5.94 33.29 -6.09
CA GLY A 479 5.29 32.56 -5.00
C GLY A 479 6.04 32.73 -3.67
N LEU A 480 7.37 32.63 -3.68
CA LEU A 480 8.21 32.89 -2.51
C LEU A 480 8.12 34.35 -2.04
N ALA A 481 8.14 35.32 -2.95
CA ALA A 481 8.00 36.73 -2.60
C ALA A 481 6.64 37.02 -1.95
N VAL A 482 5.54 36.49 -2.53
CA VAL A 482 4.18 36.60 -1.96
C VAL A 482 4.12 35.95 -0.59
N LEU A 483 4.71 34.76 -0.42
CA LEU A 483 4.77 34.07 0.86
C LEU A 483 5.53 34.90 1.91
N ILE A 484 6.66 35.51 1.56
CA ILE A 484 7.42 36.39 2.46
C ILE A 484 6.58 37.61 2.87
N VAL A 485 5.95 38.29 1.91
CA VAL A 485 5.06 39.43 2.19
C VAL A 485 3.92 39.02 3.12
N LEU A 486 3.31 37.86 2.87
CA LEU A 486 2.24 37.30 3.71
C LEU A 486 2.74 37.02 5.13
N ILE A 487 3.91 36.39 5.29
CA ILE A 487 4.49 36.12 6.62
C ILE A 487 4.76 37.43 7.37
N VAL A 488 5.39 38.41 6.71
CA VAL A 488 5.68 39.72 7.32
C VAL A 488 4.39 40.42 7.74
N PHE A 489 3.36 40.38 6.88
CA PHE A 489 2.04 40.93 7.20
C PHE A 489 1.40 40.22 8.40
N LEU A 490 1.43 38.88 8.43
CA LEU A 490 0.84 38.08 9.51
C LEU A 490 1.60 38.26 10.83
N GLU A 491 2.93 38.33 10.82
CA GLU A 491 3.74 38.63 12.02
C GLU A 491 3.45 40.04 12.57
N LYS A 492 3.27 41.04 11.70
CA LYS A 492 2.97 42.41 12.14
C LYS A 492 1.52 42.57 12.62
N LYS A 493 0.54 42.01 11.91
CA LYS A 493 -0.89 42.23 12.19
C LYS A 493 -1.47 41.24 13.19
N PHE A 494 -0.94 40.01 13.24
CA PHE A 494 -1.46 38.92 14.08
C PHE A 494 -0.33 38.16 14.78
N PRO A 495 0.53 38.80 15.59
CA PRO A 495 1.66 38.13 16.23
C PRO A 495 1.21 37.02 17.19
N ILE A 496 1.75 35.81 17.01
CA ILE A 496 1.52 34.67 17.91
C ILE A 496 2.90 34.17 18.35
N ASN A 497 3.31 34.58 19.55
CA ASN A 497 4.64 34.28 20.08
C ASN A 497 4.60 33.15 21.12
N LEU A 498 5.53 32.21 21.03
CA LEU A 498 5.66 31.13 21.99
C LEU A 498 6.35 31.60 23.26
N LYS A 499 5.66 31.48 24.40
CA LYS A 499 6.30 31.46 25.72
C LYS A 499 6.74 30.03 26.01
N ARG A 500 8.05 29.76 25.92
CA ARG A 500 8.62 28.42 26.16
C ARG A 500 8.29 27.95 27.58
N LYS A 501 7.69 26.78 27.70
CA LYS A 501 7.39 26.09 28.97
C LYS A 501 7.92 24.65 28.91
N LYS A 502 7.90 23.92 30.02
CA LYS A 502 8.26 22.48 30.04
C LYS A 502 7.52 21.68 28.97
N SER A 503 6.23 21.98 28.75
CA SER A 503 5.41 21.35 27.70
C SER A 503 5.92 21.62 26.27
N SER A 504 6.58 22.76 26.02
CA SER A 504 7.16 23.07 24.71
C SER A 504 8.31 22.12 24.36
N TRP A 505 9.16 21.82 25.35
CA TRP A 505 10.28 20.88 25.17
C TRP A 505 9.81 19.44 24.98
N ILE A 506 8.74 19.04 25.68
CA ILE A 506 8.10 17.73 25.48
C ILE A 506 7.59 17.61 24.03
N LYS A 507 6.92 18.64 23.50
CA LYS A 507 6.48 18.68 22.11
C LYS A 507 7.64 18.59 21.12
N LEU A 508 8.75 19.26 21.40
CA LEU A 508 9.97 19.17 20.56
C LEU A 508 10.47 17.73 20.50
N VAL A 509 10.63 17.07 21.66
CA VAL A 509 11.11 15.68 21.71
C VAL A 509 10.16 14.75 20.95
N ILE A 510 8.85 14.86 21.16
CA ILE A 510 7.86 14.06 20.43
C ILE A 510 7.96 14.33 18.92
N SER A 511 8.12 15.58 18.51
CA SER A 511 8.23 15.94 17.09
C SER A 511 9.49 15.36 16.46
N LEU A 512 10.63 15.39 17.15
CA LEU A 512 11.86 14.75 16.69
C LEU A 512 11.71 13.22 16.58
N LEU A 513 11.02 12.59 17.54
CA LEU A 513 10.71 11.16 17.47
C LEU A 513 9.79 10.83 16.30
N VAL A 514 8.83 11.69 15.96
CA VAL A 514 7.99 11.52 14.75
C VAL A 514 8.84 11.67 13.48
N LEU A 515 9.70 12.69 13.41
CA LEU A 515 10.52 12.96 12.23
C LEU A 515 11.54 11.86 11.92
N ILE A 516 11.94 11.04 12.91
CA ILE A 516 12.88 9.92 12.70
C ILE A 516 12.20 8.62 12.23
N THR A 517 10.87 8.48 12.40
CA THR A 517 10.16 7.24 12.06
C THR A 517 10.29 6.76 10.60
N PRO A 518 10.47 7.63 9.57
CA PRO A 518 10.63 7.18 8.19
C PRO A 518 11.77 6.16 7.97
N LEU A 519 12.77 6.11 8.86
CA LEU A 519 13.83 5.09 8.83
C LEU A 519 13.32 3.64 9.00
N TRP A 520 12.07 3.47 9.44
CA TRP A 520 11.43 2.17 9.66
C TRP A 520 10.09 2.03 8.93
N PHE A 521 9.76 2.93 7.98
CA PHE A 521 8.53 2.80 7.18
C PHE A 521 8.49 1.54 6.33
N ASN A 522 9.67 1.04 5.94
CA ASN A 522 9.82 -0.12 5.06
C ASN A 522 10.47 -1.32 5.76
N ASP A 523 10.43 -1.36 7.10
CA ASP A 523 11.00 -2.45 7.91
C ASP A 523 9.87 -3.25 8.55
N GLU A 524 9.54 -4.41 7.98
CA GLU A 524 8.39 -5.23 8.40
C GLU A 524 8.52 -5.77 9.84
N ASN A 525 9.73 -5.76 10.39
CA ASN A 525 9.99 -6.13 11.79
C ASN A 525 9.70 -4.98 12.76
N SER A 526 9.44 -3.77 12.26
CA SER A 526 9.16 -2.59 13.06
C SER A 526 7.66 -2.33 13.20
N PRO A 527 7.14 -2.01 14.40
CA PRO A 527 5.76 -1.53 14.56
C PRO A 527 5.45 -0.28 13.71
N ILE A 528 6.48 0.51 13.40
CA ILE A 528 6.35 1.73 12.60
C ILE A 528 5.91 1.43 11.16
N TYR A 529 6.34 0.31 10.57
CA TYR A 529 5.90 -0.12 9.24
C TYR A 529 4.37 -0.26 9.20
N TYR A 530 3.81 -0.95 10.21
CA TYR A 530 2.37 -1.15 10.29
C TYR A 530 1.61 0.12 10.66
N ILE A 531 2.17 0.99 11.51
CA ILE A 531 1.60 2.31 11.78
C ILE A 531 1.50 3.11 10.48
N SER A 532 2.57 3.16 9.70
CA SER A 532 2.62 3.85 8.41
C SER A 532 1.55 3.32 7.45
N LYS A 533 1.50 1.98 7.26
CA LYS A 533 0.48 1.33 6.42
C LYS A 533 -0.96 1.55 6.90
N GLY A 534 -1.21 1.61 8.21
CA GLY A 534 -2.55 1.88 8.73
C GLY A 534 -3.03 3.32 8.54
N PHE A 535 -2.14 4.23 8.13
CA PHE A 535 -2.50 5.54 7.54
C PHE A 535 -2.59 5.47 6.01
N ASP A 536 -2.93 4.31 5.45
CA ASP A 536 -3.08 4.04 4.01
C ASP A 536 -1.79 4.21 3.18
N ASN A 537 -0.63 4.31 3.83
CA ASN A 537 0.66 4.44 3.15
C ASN A 537 1.01 3.14 2.43
N SER A 538 1.26 3.22 1.13
CA SER A 538 1.50 2.05 0.28
C SER A 538 2.60 2.34 -0.75
N PRO A 539 3.88 2.40 -0.32
CA PRO A 539 4.96 2.71 -1.24
C PRO A 539 5.11 1.64 -2.34
N ASN A 540 5.43 2.10 -3.56
CA ASN A 540 5.78 1.24 -4.68
C ASN A 540 7.17 1.63 -5.20
N PHE A 541 8.20 0.87 -4.82
CA PHE A 541 9.59 1.15 -5.22
C PHE A 541 9.88 0.75 -6.68
N ARG A 542 9.09 -0.16 -7.25
CA ARG A 542 9.16 -0.58 -8.66
C ARG A 542 8.66 0.52 -9.58
N ASN A 543 7.54 1.12 -9.22
CA ASN A 543 6.91 2.21 -9.93
C ASN A 543 6.76 3.43 -8.99
N PRO A 544 7.83 4.23 -8.80
CA PRO A 544 7.79 5.44 -7.98
C PRO A 544 6.70 6.46 -8.37
N PRO A 545 6.34 6.64 -9.66
CA PRO A 545 5.14 7.38 -10.05
C PRO A 545 3.84 6.89 -9.38
N ASP A 546 3.55 5.59 -9.41
CA ASP A 546 2.35 5.03 -8.77
C ASP A 546 2.38 5.26 -7.25
N SER A 547 3.55 5.11 -6.64
CA SER A 547 3.76 5.43 -5.22
C SER A 547 3.39 6.89 -4.91
N THR A 548 3.76 7.82 -5.80
CA THR A 548 3.44 9.25 -5.67
C THR A 548 1.95 9.51 -5.86
N GLY A 549 1.32 8.84 -6.82
CA GLY A 549 -0.13 8.93 -7.06
C GLY A 549 -0.97 8.34 -5.91
N ALA A 550 -0.42 7.38 -5.16
CA ALA A 550 -1.08 6.73 -4.02
C ALA A 550 -0.87 7.46 -2.68
N ASN A 551 0.36 7.90 -2.39
CA ASN A 551 0.75 8.44 -1.09
C ASN A 551 0.86 9.97 -1.06
N GLY A 552 0.92 10.61 -2.22
CA GLY A 552 1.21 12.02 -2.36
C GLY A 552 2.70 12.33 -2.18
N SER A 553 3.11 13.48 -2.72
CA SER A 553 4.52 13.87 -2.85
C SER A 553 5.34 13.84 -1.55
N ILE A 554 4.77 14.29 -0.43
CA ILE A 554 5.48 14.38 0.86
C ILE A 554 5.75 12.98 1.42
N LEU A 555 4.73 12.14 1.48
CA LEU A 555 4.87 10.81 2.07
C LEU A 555 5.77 9.92 1.19
N THR A 556 5.65 10.00 -0.14
CA THR A 556 6.59 9.34 -1.05
C THR A 556 8.02 9.80 -0.79
N PHE A 557 8.27 11.10 -0.61
CA PHE A 557 9.62 11.57 -0.28
C PHE A 557 10.15 10.90 1.02
N LEU A 558 9.30 10.75 2.05
CA LEU A 558 9.66 10.08 3.29
C LEU A 558 9.89 8.56 3.10
N ASP A 559 9.08 7.89 2.29
CA ASP A 559 9.22 6.46 1.97
C ASP A 559 10.58 6.15 1.34
N PHE A 560 11.10 7.07 0.51
CA PHE A 560 12.37 6.92 -0.20
C PHE A 560 13.61 7.30 0.64
N ILE A 561 13.45 7.68 1.91
CA ILE A 561 14.60 7.90 2.82
C ILE A 561 15.39 6.60 3.02
N LYS A 562 14.70 5.46 3.12
CA LYS A 562 15.32 4.14 3.27
C LYS A 562 14.59 3.11 2.41
N VAL A 563 15.02 2.95 1.17
CA VAL A 563 14.53 1.91 0.25
C VAL A 563 15.05 0.53 0.69
N PRO A 564 14.21 -0.51 0.77
CA PRO A 564 14.65 -1.88 1.02
C PRO A 564 15.32 -2.46 -0.23
N ILE A 565 16.65 -2.27 -0.35
CA ILE A 565 17.42 -2.66 -1.55
C ILE A 565 17.65 -4.18 -1.59
N MET A 566 18.27 -4.75 -0.56
CA MET A 566 18.60 -6.17 -0.48
C MET A 566 18.84 -6.56 0.99
N ASP A 567 18.40 -7.76 1.37
CA ASP A 567 18.69 -8.32 2.69
C ASP A 567 20.17 -8.61 2.87
N LYS A 568 20.68 -8.35 4.07
CA LYS A 568 22.09 -8.59 4.41
C LYS A 568 22.38 -10.10 4.45
N PRO A 569 23.29 -10.63 3.60
CA PRO A 569 23.72 -12.02 3.69
C PRO A 569 24.40 -12.29 5.04
N ALA A 570 24.09 -13.44 5.66
CA ALA A 570 24.51 -13.77 7.03
C ALA A 570 26.03 -13.70 7.27
N ASN A 571 26.84 -14.01 6.26
CA ASN A 571 28.30 -14.02 6.32
C ASN A 571 28.96 -12.81 5.62
N TYR A 572 28.22 -11.72 5.38
CA TYR A 572 28.79 -10.52 4.75
C TYR A 572 29.83 -9.83 5.65
N SER A 573 31.08 -9.87 5.22
CA SER A 573 32.24 -9.21 5.85
C SER A 573 33.30 -8.91 4.79
N GLU A 574 34.25 -8.03 5.09
CA GLU A 574 35.38 -7.75 4.20
C GLU A 574 36.19 -9.02 3.89
N SER A 575 36.43 -9.87 4.90
CA SER A 575 37.15 -11.15 4.72
C SER A 575 36.41 -12.10 3.77
N SER A 576 35.08 -12.19 3.89
CA SER A 576 34.26 -13.02 3.00
C SER A 576 34.35 -12.52 1.54
N ILE A 577 34.30 -11.21 1.33
CA ILE A 577 34.42 -10.63 -0.02
C ILE A 577 35.81 -10.89 -0.61
N LYS A 578 36.89 -10.72 0.17
CA LYS A 578 38.26 -11.01 -0.28
C LYS A 578 38.43 -12.48 -0.70
N LYS A 579 37.87 -13.43 0.05
CA LYS A 579 37.87 -14.86 -0.30
C LYS A 579 37.15 -15.14 -1.62
N VAL A 580 35.99 -14.49 -1.84
CA VAL A 580 35.26 -14.58 -3.11
C VAL A 580 36.12 -14.04 -4.26
N VAL A 581 36.75 -12.88 -4.09
CA VAL A 581 37.63 -12.28 -5.10
C VAL A 581 38.79 -13.22 -5.47
N GLU A 582 39.52 -13.76 -4.48
CA GLU A 582 40.63 -14.70 -4.71
C GLU A 582 40.20 -15.97 -5.44
N LYS A 583 39.05 -16.54 -5.05
CA LYS A 583 38.48 -17.73 -5.70
C LYS A 583 38.27 -17.48 -7.20
N TYR A 584 37.65 -16.37 -7.58
CA TYR A 584 37.35 -16.08 -8.98
C TYR A 584 38.55 -15.52 -9.76
N GLN A 585 39.58 -15.02 -9.08
CA GLN A 585 40.87 -14.73 -9.73
C GLN A 585 41.52 -16.02 -10.25
N ASN A 586 41.50 -17.09 -9.47
CA ASN A 586 41.99 -18.41 -9.92
C ASN A 586 41.15 -18.98 -11.06
N GLU A 587 39.82 -18.82 -11.01
CA GLU A 587 38.94 -19.23 -12.11
C GLU A 587 39.19 -18.43 -13.39
N ALA A 588 39.45 -17.11 -13.28
CA ALA A 588 39.81 -16.29 -14.43
C ALA A 588 41.10 -16.77 -15.10
N VAL A 589 42.14 -17.13 -14.32
CA VAL A 589 43.37 -17.73 -14.85
C VAL A 589 43.06 -19.01 -15.62
N SER A 590 42.20 -19.88 -15.07
CA SER A 590 41.80 -21.14 -15.72
C SER A 590 41.08 -20.90 -17.05
N ILE A 591 40.06 -20.03 -17.06
CA ILE A 591 39.30 -19.66 -18.27
C ILE A 591 40.24 -19.07 -19.34
N ASN A 592 41.15 -18.18 -18.92
CA ASN A 592 42.06 -17.46 -19.80
C ASN A 592 43.14 -18.31 -20.47
N LYS A 593 43.32 -19.59 -20.06
CA LYS A 593 44.18 -20.54 -20.79
C LYS A 593 43.65 -20.84 -22.19
N THR A 594 42.34 -20.76 -22.40
CA THR A 594 41.69 -21.08 -23.68
C THR A 594 41.24 -19.84 -24.47
N ARG A 595 41.12 -18.68 -23.81
CA ARG A 595 40.70 -17.41 -24.42
C ARG A 595 41.90 -16.66 -24.99
N LYS A 596 41.84 -16.32 -26.28
CA LYS A 596 42.98 -15.73 -27.01
C LYS A 596 42.90 -14.21 -27.13
N ASN A 597 41.70 -13.65 -27.28
CA ASN A 597 41.52 -12.25 -27.59
C ASN A 597 41.55 -11.37 -26.33
N LYS A 598 41.94 -10.10 -26.49
CA LYS A 598 41.76 -9.08 -25.45
C LYS A 598 40.46 -8.33 -25.72
N LEU A 599 39.64 -8.14 -24.68
CA LEU A 599 38.34 -7.48 -24.83
C LEU A 599 38.48 -6.03 -25.29
N SER A 600 39.48 -5.30 -24.77
CA SER A 600 39.81 -3.90 -25.11
C SER A 600 40.06 -3.65 -26.60
N ASP A 601 40.39 -4.69 -27.35
CA ASP A 601 40.73 -4.61 -28.78
C ASP A 601 39.49 -4.89 -29.66
N GLN A 602 38.37 -5.28 -29.04
CA GLN A 602 37.10 -5.56 -29.72
C GLN A 602 36.22 -4.32 -29.78
N THR A 603 35.32 -4.23 -30.75
CA THR A 603 34.15 -3.33 -30.67
C THR A 603 32.93 -4.12 -30.25
N LEU A 604 32.41 -3.83 -29.06
CA LEU A 604 31.24 -4.50 -28.51
C LEU A 604 30.06 -3.52 -28.46
N VAL A 605 28.96 -3.89 -29.12
CA VAL A 605 27.73 -3.12 -29.16
C VAL A 605 26.65 -3.88 -28.40
N PHE A 606 26.21 -3.33 -27.29
CA PHE A 606 25.00 -3.79 -26.61
C PHE A 606 23.85 -2.97 -27.16
N ASN A 607 22.96 -3.61 -27.90
CA ASN A 607 21.77 -2.98 -28.44
C ASN A 607 20.53 -3.47 -27.71
N LEU A 608 20.04 -2.60 -26.83
CA LEU A 608 18.69 -2.68 -26.30
C LEU A 608 17.73 -2.21 -27.40
N SER A 609 16.96 -3.16 -27.94
CA SER A 609 15.93 -2.90 -28.93
C SER A 609 14.58 -2.80 -28.22
N GLU A 610 14.08 -1.57 -28.08
CA GLU A 610 12.87 -1.24 -27.34
C GLU A 610 11.71 -2.20 -27.67
N SER A 611 11.17 -2.83 -26.63
CA SER A 611 10.03 -3.74 -26.66
C SER A 611 10.12 -4.88 -27.70
N PHE A 612 11.32 -5.28 -28.14
CA PHE A 612 11.46 -6.26 -29.22
C PHE A 612 11.13 -7.70 -28.78
N VAL A 613 10.07 -8.24 -29.35
CA VAL A 613 9.68 -9.65 -29.25
C VAL A 613 9.17 -10.12 -30.60
N ASP A 614 9.50 -11.35 -31.01
CA ASP A 614 8.86 -12.02 -32.15
C ASP A 614 7.33 -12.00 -31.96
N PRO A 615 6.56 -11.26 -32.78
CA PRO A 615 5.11 -11.17 -32.62
C PRO A 615 4.40 -12.52 -32.70
N LYS A 616 5.01 -13.52 -33.37
CA LYS A 616 4.47 -14.89 -33.45
C LYS A 616 4.65 -15.70 -32.16
N GLU A 617 5.42 -15.20 -31.20
CA GLU A 617 5.63 -15.86 -29.91
C GLU A 617 4.62 -15.47 -28.82
N PHE A 618 3.77 -14.47 -29.08
CA PHE A 618 2.69 -14.11 -28.16
C PHE A 618 1.73 -15.30 -27.98
N PRO A 619 1.38 -15.69 -26.74
CA PRO A 619 0.52 -16.84 -26.52
C PRO A 619 -0.82 -16.70 -27.23
N SER A 620 -1.27 -17.77 -27.91
CA SER A 620 -2.52 -17.83 -28.70
C SER A 620 -2.63 -16.89 -29.91
N VAL A 621 -1.72 -15.94 -30.10
CA VAL A 621 -1.75 -15.01 -31.23
C VAL A 621 -1.26 -15.70 -32.49
N LYS A 622 -1.99 -15.51 -33.58
CA LYS A 622 -1.66 -16.01 -34.92
C LYS A 622 -1.62 -14.85 -35.90
N ILE A 623 -0.56 -14.82 -36.70
CA ILE A 623 -0.39 -13.91 -37.83
C ILE A 623 -0.56 -14.74 -39.10
N SER A 624 -1.42 -14.29 -40.03
CA SER A 624 -1.67 -14.98 -41.30
C SER A 624 -0.35 -15.22 -42.07
N ASN A 625 -0.30 -16.32 -42.80
CA ASN A 625 0.81 -16.60 -43.72
C ASN A 625 0.70 -15.79 -45.03
N ASP A 626 -0.43 -15.14 -45.27
CA ASP A 626 -0.67 -14.28 -46.45
C ASP A 626 0.03 -12.92 -46.34
N VAL A 627 0.46 -12.55 -45.13
CA VAL A 627 1.22 -11.33 -44.88
C VAL A 627 2.70 -11.63 -44.63
N ARG A 628 3.51 -10.58 -44.76
CA ARG A 628 4.96 -10.69 -44.62
C ARG A 628 5.33 -11.11 -43.19
N ASP A 629 6.27 -12.02 -43.07
CA ASP A 629 6.83 -12.41 -41.79
C ASP A 629 7.55 -11.22 -41.11
N PRO A 630 7.11 -10.76 -39.92
CA PRO A 630 7.57 -9.49 -39.32
C PRO A 630 9.04 -9.52 -38.89
N ILE A 631 9.66 -10.69 -38.71
CA ILE A 631 11.09 -10.79 -38.33
C ILE A 631 11.89 -11.76 -39.22
N LYS A 632 11.57 -11.78 -40.51
CA LYS A 632 12.14 -12.76 -41.47
C LYS A 632 13.68 -12.82 -41.44
N TYR A 633 14.36 -11.67 -41.38
CA TYR A 633 15.82 -11.66 -41.40
C TYR A 633 16.42 -12.07 -40.05
N ILE A 634 15.94 -11.50 -38.94
CA ILE A 634 16.41 -11.81 -37.58
C ILE A 634 16.16 -13.29 -37.27
N ARG A 635 14.99 -13.83 -37.59
CA ARG A 635 14.70 -15.26 -37.39
C ARG A 635 15.65 -16.16 -38.17
N LYS A 636 16.01 -15.79 -39.41
CA LYS A 636 17.05 -16.49 -40.18
C LYS A 636 18.43 -16.36 -39.53
N LEU A 637 18.80 -15.17 -39.06
CA LEU A 637 20.09 -14.93 -38.42
C LEU A 637 20.27 -15.79 -37.16
N MET A 638 19.25 -15.84 -36.30
CA MET A 638 19.22 -16.63 -35.06
C MET A 638 19.50 -18.12 -35.27
N THR A 639 19.20 -18.70 -36.44
CA THR A 639 19.55 -20.12 -36.69
C THR A 639 21.06 -20.33 -36.82
N THR A 640 21.78 -19.33 -37.36
CA THR A 640 23.21 -19.39 -37.69
C THR A 640 24.13 -18.74 -36.68
N THR A 641 23.60 -17.99 -35.72
CA THR A 641 24.36 -17.29 -34.69
C THR A 641 23.94 -17.70 -33.28
N THR A 642 24.56 -17.12 -32.25
CA THR A 642 24.17 -17.35 -30.85
C THR A 642 22.87 -16.62 -30.59
N SER A 643 21.83 -17.31 -30.13
CA SER A 643 20.52 -16.70 -29.87
C SER A 643 19.66 -17.54 -28.92
N GLY A 644 18.63 -16.93 -28.35
CA GLY A 644 17.65 -17.60 -27.51
C GLY A 644 16.66 -16.61 -26.92
N HIS A 645 16.21 -16.90 -25.69
CA HIS A 645 15.28 -16.09 -24.92
C HIS A 645 15.97 -15.45 -23.71
N MET A 646 15.80 -14.14 -23.56
CA MET A 646 16.23 -13.38 -22.39
C MET A 646 15.04 -13.25 -21.43
N LEU A 647 15.27 -13.53 -20.15
CA LEU A 647 14.28 -13.31 -19.09
C LEU A 647 14.34 -11.85 -18.64
N SER A 648 13.28 -11.11 -18.93
CA SER A 648 13.11 -9.72 -18.53
C SER A 648 12.52 -9.61 -17.13
N ALA A 649 13.02 -8.67 -16.33
CA ALA A 649 12.37 -8.27 -15.09
C ALA A 649 11.21 -7.26 -15.28
N GLY A 650 10.80 -7.01 -16.53
CA GLY A 650 9.80 -6.02 -16.88
C GLY A 650 8.72 -6.56 -17.83
N TYR A 651 7.55 -5.93 -17.77
CA TYR A 651 6.46 -6.08 -18.73
C TYR A 651 5.87 -4.70 -18.98
N GLY A 652 5.90 -4.22 -20.21
CA GLY A 652 5.46 -2.87 -20.58
C GLY A 652 6.35 -1.73 -20.07
N GLY A 653 7.50 -2.04 -19.48
CA GLY A 653 8.45 -1.08 -18.92
C GLY A 653 9.61 -1.79 -18.24
N GLY A 654 10.53 -1.02 -17.65
CA GLY A 654 11.71 -1.55 -16.97
C GLY A 654 12.98 -1.55 -17.83
N THR A 655 13.02 -0.77 -18.91
CA THR A 655 14.20 -0.60 -19.77
C THR A 655 15.47 -0.31 -18.98
N GLY A 656 15.41 0.61 -18.01
CA GLY A 656 16.55 0.94 -17.14
C GLY A 656 17.05 -0.24 -16.28
N ASN A 657 16.16 -1.19 -15.94
CA ASN A 657 16.53 -2.41 -15.22
C ASN A 657 17.31 -3.37 -16.11
N MET A 658 16.83 -3.63 -17.34
CA MET A 658 17.52 -4.53 -18.27
C MET A 658 18.85 -3.92 -18.71
N GLU A 659 18.87 -2.61 -18.90
CA GLU A 659 20.10 -1.87 -19.16
C GLU A 659 21.10 -2.03 -18.01
N TYR A 660 20.67 -1.82 -16.75
CA TYR A 660 21.49 -2.07 -15.57
C TYR A 660 22.02 -3.50 -15.52
N GLU A 661 21.18 -4.52 -15.73
CA GLU A 661 21.63 -5.92 -15.71
C GLU A 661 22.67 -6.19 -16.80
N SER A 662 22.41 -5.72 -18.02
CA SER A 662 23.32 -5.94 -19.15
C SER A 662 24.68 -5.29 -18.93
N LEU A 663 24.72 -4.08 -18.38
CA LEU A 663 25.96 -3.33 -18.20
C LEU A 663 26.76 -3.79 -17.00
N THR A 664 26.10 -4.22 -15.93
CA THR A 664 26.75 -4.54 -14.65
C THR A 664 26.95 -6.02 -14.46
N GLY A 665 26.07 -6.88 -14.99
CA GLY A 665 26.04 -8.31 -14.64
C GLY A 665 25.36 -8.60 -13.30
N PHE A 666 24.74 -7.62 -12.65
CA PHE A 666 23.86 -7.82 -11.50
C PHE A 666 22.42 -8.07 -11.93
N ASN A 667 21.65 -8.83 -11.15
CA ASN A 667 20.33 -9.30 -11.55
C ASN A 667 19.25 -8.79 -10.61
N MET A 668 18.13 -8.36 -11.18
CA MET A 668 17.02 -7.77 -10.46
C MET A 668 16.38 -8.70 -9.45
N GLY A 669 16.37 -10.02 -9.70
CA GLY A 669 15.77 -10.99 -8.79
C GLY A 669 16.47 -11.07 -7.43
N VAL A 670 17.73 -10.66 -7.34
CA VAL A 670 18.51 -10.72 -6.10
C VAL A 670 18.20 -9.56 -5.15
N PHE A 671 17.52 -8.50 -5.62
CA PHE A 671 17.03 -7.43 -4.73
C PHE A 671 15.85 -7.90 -3.88
N SER A 672 15.68 -7.31 -2.70
CA SER A 672 14.59 -7.68 -1.78
C SER A 672 13.22 -7.23 -2.27
N THR A 673 13.17 -6.16 -3.05
CA THR A 673 11.97 -5.68 -3.73
C THR A 673 12.34 -5.25 -5.14
N THR A 674 11.35 -5.19 -6.04
CA THR A 674 11.62 -4.65 -7.37
C THR A 674 11.89 -3.14 -7.28
N ILE A 675 13.09 -2.73 -7.67
CA ILE A 675 13.59 -1.35 -7.60
C ILE A 675 14.02 -0.86 -8.97
N THR A 676 14.32 0.44 -9.12
CA THR A 676 15.04 0.97 -10.29
C THR A 676 16.49 1.30 -9.88
N PRO A 677 17.48 0.43 -10.14
CA PRO A 677 18.83 0.58 -9.58
C PRO A 677 19.53 1.89 -9.94
N TYR A 678 19.33 2.41 -11.15
CA TYR A 678 19.92 3.67 -11.58
C TYR A 678 19.53 4.87 -10.72
N THR A 679 18.35 4.83 -10.11
CA THR A 679 17.82 5.95 -9.31
C THR A 679 17.87 5.64 -7.82
N GLN A 680 17.87 4.36 -7.44
CA GLN A 680 17.73 3.92 -6.05
C GLN A 680 18.99 3.25 -5.46
N VAL A 681 19.97 2.84 -6.29
CA VAL A 681 21.16 2.10 -5.84
C VAL A 681 22.46 2.78 -6.24
N THR A 682 22.65 3.06 -7.53
CA THR A 682 23.98 3.40 -8.08
C THR A 682 24.56 4.69 -7.50
N PHE A 683 23.74 5.66 -7.08
CA PHE A 683 24.19 6.93 -6.50
C PHE A 683 24.99 6.76 -5.20
N ARG A 684 24.84 5.62 -4.51
CA ARG A 684 25.54 5.31 -3.25
C ARG A 684 27.06 5.19 -3.42
N TYR A 685 27.52 4.95 -4.64
CA TYR A 685 28.93 4.81 -4.96
C TYR A 685 29.36 5.89 -5.96
N LYS A 686 30.51 6.52 -5.73
CA LYS A 686 31.09 7.49 -6.69
C LYS A 686 31.45 6.82 -8.02
N PHE A 687 31.69 5.51 -7.98
CA PHE A 687 32.10 4.69 -9.10
C PHE A 687 31.34 3.37 -9.04
N TYR A 688 30.82 2.94 -10.19
CA TYR A 688 30.07 1.70 -10.32
C TYR A 688 30.60 0.90 -11.52
N PRO A 689 31.01 -0.36 -11.33
CA PRO A 689 31.66 -1.11 -12.38
C PRO A 689 30.68 -1.57 -13.46
N THR A 690 31.05 -1.36 -14.73
CA THR A 690 30.31 -1.84 -15.89
C THR A 690 31.26 -2.42 -16.93
N ILE A 691 30.73 -3.22 -17.87
CA ILE A 691 31.47 -3.75 -19.02
C ILE A 691 32.14 -2.66 -19.87
N GLY A 692 31.59 -1.43 -19.87
CA GLY A 692 32.15 -0.32 -20.63
C GLY A 692 33.56 0.10 -20.17
N MET A 693 33.94 -0.26 -18.95
CA MET A 693 35.25 0.10 -18.37
C MET A 693 36.40 -0.80 -18.81
N ASP A 694 36.09 -1.95 -19.42
CA ASP A 694 37.08 -2.84 -20.03
C ASP A 694 37.64 -2.27 -21.34
N PHE A 695 37.17 -1.10 -21.75
CA PHE A 695 37.51 -0.42 -22.99
C PHE A 695 38.10 0.96 -22.71
N LYS A 696 39.04 1.39 -23.57
CA LYS A 696 39.59 2.76 -23.52
C LYS A 696 38.55 3.82 -23.87
N TYR A 697 37.58 3.45 -24.72
CA TYR A 697 36.50 4.31 -25.15
C TYR A 697 35.16 3.59 -25.01
N SER A 698 34.24 4.18 -24.27
CA SER A 698 32.85 3.73 -24.13
C SER A 698 31.88 4.85 -24.46
N SER A 699 30.78 4.50 -25.10
CA SER A 699 29.77 5.47 -25.51
C SER A 699 28.36 4.92 -25.33
N ALA A 700 27.42 5.83 -25.08
CA ALA A 700 25.99 5.55 -25.11
C ALA A 700 25.32 6.37 -26.22
N LEU A 701 24.34 5.76 -26.86
CA LEU A 701 23.54 6.32 -27.95
C LEU A 701 22.08 6.03 -27.65
N HIS A 702 21.29 7.09 -27.46
CA HIS A 702 19.84 6.98 -27.26
C HIS A 702 19.18 8.11 -28.05
N PRO A 703 18.57 7.85 -29.23
CA PRO A 703 17.99 8.89 -30.09
C PRO A 703 16.64 9.39 -29.53
N PHE A 704 16.59 9.65 -28.23
CA PHE A 704 15.46 10.19 -27.49
C PHE A 704 15.99 11.08 -26.35
N ASN A 705 15.15 11.45 -25.38
CA ASN A 705 15.56 12.22 -24.22
C ASN A 705 16.50 11.39 -23.30
N GLY A 706 17.68 11.94 -23.01
CA GLY A 706 18.68 11.27 -22.17
C GLY A 706 18.45 11.38 -20.65
N THR A 707 17.44 12.13 -20.19
CA THR A 707 17.21 12.34 -18.75
C THR A 707 16.51 11.18 -18.05
N PHE A 708 15.79 10.33 -18.80
CA PHE A 708 15.07 9.17 -18.27
C PHE A 708 16.01 8.22 -17.50
N TYR A 709 15.48 7.63 -16.42
CA TYR A 709 16.20 6.74 -15.49
C TYR A 709 17.50 7.35 -14.91
N GLY A 710 17.66 8.67 -14.92
CA GLY A 710 18.91 9.31 -14.49
C GLY A 710 20.14 8.89 -15.30
N ARG A 711 19.99 8.53 -16.59
CA ARG A 711 21.09 8.02 -17.45
C ARG A 711 22.29 8.97 -17.53
N ILE A 712 22.07 10.29 -17.57
CA ILE A 712 23.16 11.27 -17.61
C ILE A 712 24.10 11.09 -16.42
N ASP A 713 23.56 11.00 -15.21
CA ASP A 713 24.35 10.85 -13.98
C ASP A 713 24.94 9.45 -13.87
N ASN A 714 24.19 8.42 -14.27
CA ASN A 714 24.66 7.04 -14.28
C ASN A 714 25.82 6.83 -15.25
N TYR A 715 25.73 7.27 -16.50
CA TYR A 715 26.83 7.12 -17.46
C TYR A 715 28.07 7.93 -17.08
N ARG A 716 27.90 9.09 -16.42
CA ARG A 716 29.02 9.81 -15.80
C ARG A 716 29.69 8.96 -14.71
N ARG A 717 28.89 8.33 -13.83
CA ARG A 717 29.36 7.44 -12.76
C ARG A 717 30.02 6.16 -13.30
N PHE A 718 29.52 5.64 -14.42
CA PHE A 718 30.06 4.48 -15.15
C PHE A 718 31.27 4.85 -16.02
N LYS A 719 31.65 6.13 -16.06
CA LYS A 719 32.80 6.68 -16.83
C LYS A 719 32.68 6.53 -18.34
N PHE A 720 31.48 6.66 -18.90
CA PHE A 720 31.30 6.72 -20.35
C PHE A 720 31.94 7.99 -20.92
N ASN A 721 32.71 7.86 -22.00
CA ASN A 721 33.37 9.00 -22.65
C ASN A 721 32.37 9.91 -23.38
N LYS A 722 31.30 9.31 -23.92
CA LYS A 722 30.32 9.99 -24.75
C LYS A 722 28.90 9.48 -24.50
N PHE A 723 27.94 10.40 -24.40
CA PHE A 723 26.51 10.06 -24.41
C PHE A 723 25.75 10.96 -25.39
N ALA A 724 25.39 10.41 -26.55
CA ALA A 724 24.64 11.12 -27.58
C ALA A 724 23.14 10.85 -27.44
N TYR A 725 22.37 11.93 -27.31
CA TYR A 725 20.92 11.93 -27.16
C TYR A 725 20.31 13.24 -27.67
N LEU A 726 18.98 13.34 -27.76
CA LEU A 726 18.32 14.55 -28.23
C LEU A 726 18.51 15.73 -27.25
N GLY A 727 19.15 16.80 -27.72
CA GLY A 727 19.48 17.96 -26.90
C GLY A 727 20.83 17.88 -26.19
N SER A 728 21.59 16.79 -26.35
CA SER A 728 22.95 16.71 -25.80
C SER A 728 23.98 17.46 -26.64
N LYS A 729 25.15 17.73 -26.05
CA LYS A 729 26.30 18.29 -26.79
C LYS A 729 26.77 17.42 -27.96
N TYR A 730 26.41 16.14 -27.97
CA TYR A 730 26.74 15.19 -29.03
C TYR A 730 25.49 14.95 -29.90
N LYS A 731 25.53 15.44 -31.15
CA LYS A 731 24.37 15.41 -32.06
C LYS A 731 23.98 13.98 -32.45
N ILE A 732 22.67 13.73 -32.50
CA ILE A 732 22.05 12.63 -33.27
C ILE A 732 21.84 13.12 -34.70
N TYR A 733 22.44 12.42 -35.66
CA TYR A 733 22.40 12.74 -37.09
C TYR A 733 21.27 11.99 -37.80
N ASP A 734 20.88 12.49 -38.98
CA ASP A 734 19.94 11.83 -39.90
C ASP A 734 18.63 11.41 -39.22
N LYS A 735 18.06 12.31 -38.40
CA LYS A 735 16.86 12.06 -37.60
C LYS A 735 15.67 11.77 -38.52
N LYS A 736 15.17 10.53 -38.50
CA LYS A 736 14.01 10.11 -39.29
C LYS A 736 13.00 9.39 -38.42
N THR A 737 11.72 9.72 -38.60
CA THR A 737 10.58 8.94 -38.11
C THR A 737 10.02 8.07 -39.25
N ILE A 738 9.13 7.13 -38.95
CA ILE A 738 8.42 6.32 -39.94
C ILE A 738 6.93 6.61 -39.81
N GLY A 739 6.30 7.05 -40.91
CA GLY A 739 4.91 7.47 -40.90
C GLY A 739 4.67 8.62 -39.90
N THR A 740 3.66 8.48 -39.06
CA THR A 740 3.34 9.45 -37.99
C THR A 740 3.85 9.04 -36.61
N ASN A 741 4.73 8.03 -36.53
CA ASN A 741 5.33 7.61 -35.25
C ASN A 741 6.10 8.79 -34.63
N PRO A 742 5.83 9.15 -33.36
CA PRO A 742 6.49 10.29 -32.70
C PRO A 742 7.98 10.04 -32.39
N TYR A 743 8.43 8.78 -32.39
CA TYR A 743 9.79 8.39 -32.04
C TYR A 743 10.71 8.26 -33.26
N LEU A 744 12.00 8.55 -33.06
CA LEU A 744 13.00 8.32 -34.09
C LEU A 744 13.16 6.82 -34.37
N SER A 745 13.27 6.51 -35.65
CA SER A 745 13.36 5.15 -36.18
C SER A 745 14.60 4.39 -35.69
N ASP A 746 14.49 3.06 -35.68
CA ASP A 746 15.64 2.19 -35.41
C ASP A 746 16.72 2.35 -36.48
N GLU A 747 16.35 2.70 -37.72
CA GLU A 747 17.33 3.08 -38.75
C GLU A 747 18.19 4.27 -38.29
N THR A 748 17.59 5.29 -37.68
CA THR A 748 18.32 6.43 -37.11
C THR A 748 19.28 5.96 -36.01
N ALA A 749 18.82 5.07 -35.12
CA ALA A 749 19.66 4.50 -34.05
C ALA A 749 20.88 3.77 -34.64
N TYR A 750 20.66 2.87 -35.61
CA TYR A 750 21.73 2.09 -36.23
C TYR A 750 22.70 2.91 -37.08
N GLN A 751 22.23 3.92 -37.82
CA GLN A 751 23.14 4.80 -38.57
C GLN A 751 24.04 5.61 -37.62
N ASN A 752 23.51 6.09 -36.49
CA ASN A 752 24.33 6.75 -35.47
C ASN A 752 25.27 5.76 -34.76
N GLY A 753 24.84 4.52 -34.52
CA GLY A 753 25.69 3.41 -34.07
C GLY A 753 26.85 3.15 -35.02
N LEU A 754 26.59 3.08 -36.32
CA LEU A 754 27.61 2.90 -37.35
C LEU A 754 28.59 4.08 -37.39
N ARG A 755 28.09 5.32 -37.27
CA ARG A 755 28.95 6.51 -37.16
C ARG A 755 29.86 6.43 -35.93
N GLN A 756 29.35 5.95 -34.79
CA GLN A 756 30.15 5.76 -33.58
C GLN A 756 31.20 4.64 -33.75
N ILE A 757 30.82 3.50 -34.34
CA ILE A 757 31.73 2.39 -34.68
C ILE A 757 32.93 2.91 -35.47
N ASN A 758 32.67 3.72 -36.51
CA ASN A 758 33.69 4.26 -37.40
C ASN A 758 34.49 5.43 -36.80
N SER A 759 34.00 6.05 -35.73
CA SER A 759 34.69 7.18 -35.09
C SER A 759 35.92 6.77 -34.29
N GLN A 760 36.08 5.48 -33.97
CA GLN A 760 37.24 4.92 -33.26
C GLN A 760 37.91 3.86 -34.11
N LYS A 761 39.24 3.94 -34.25
CA LYS A 761 40.03 2.89 -34.90
C LYS A 761 40.19 1.67 -33.98
N ASP A 762 40.47 1.92 -32.71
CA ASP A 762 40.66 0.88 -31.69
C ASP A 762 39.34 0.30 -31.16
N GLY A 763 39.44 -0.72 -30.30
CA GLY A 763 38.29 -1.32 -29.62
C GLY A 763 37.52 -0.30 -28.77
N GLN A 764 36.19 -0.49 -28.70
CA GLN A 764 35.28 0.39 -27.97
C GLN A 764 34.03 -0.36 -27.49
N PHE A 765 33.40 0.17 -26.46
CA PHE A 765 32.06 -0.25 -26.04
C PHE A 765 31.01 0.76 -26.50
N ILE A 766 29.87 0.25 -26.97
CA ILE A 766 28.73 1.05 -27.38
C ILE A 766 27.45 0.48 -26.76
N ASN A 767 26.81 1.27 -25.90
CA ASN A 767 25.45 1.00 -25.43
C ASN A 767 24.46 1.74 -26.34
N LEU A 768 23.68 1.01 -27.14
CA LEU A 768 22.75 1.54 -28.14
C LEU A 768 21.31 1.21 -27.73
N ILE A 769 20.55 2.24 -27.34
CA ILE A 769 19.17 2.10 -26.84
C ILE A 769 18.22 2.70 -27.88
N SER A 770 17.41 1.87 -28.53
CA SER A 770 16.42 2.34 -29.51
C SER A 770 15.13 2.84 -28.82
N MET A 771 14.18 3.37 -29.60
CA MET A 771 12.93 3.97 -29.07
C MET A 771 11.70 3.75 -29.98
N GLN A 772 11.89 3.28 -31.23
CA GLN A 772 10.85 3.29 -32.26
C GLN A 772 9.57 2.54 -31.84
N ASN A 773 9.73 1.43 -31.11
CA ASN A 773 8.64 0.53 -30.74
C ASN A 773 8.14 0.78 -29.30
N HIS A 774 8.39 1.96 -28.73
CA HIS A 774 7.85 2.33 -27.42
C HIS A 774 6.35 2.69 -27.52
N ILE A 775 5.63 2.51 -26.41
CA ILE A 775 4.22 2.95 -26.23
C ILE A 775 4.11 4.48 -26.44
N PRO A 776 3.00 5.01 -26.99
CA PRO A 776 1.76 4.32 -27.37
C PRO A 776 1.81 3.67 -28.76
N TYR A 777 0.95 2.67 -29.00
CA TYR A 777 0.80 1.97 -30.28
C TYR A 777 -0.39 2.50 -31.08
N GLY A 778 -0.22 3.66 -31.71
CA GLY A 778 -1.23 4.27 -32.58
C GLY A 778 -1.18 3.77 -34.03
N ASP A 779 -2.09 4.29 -34.85
CA ASP A 779 -2.14 4.01 -36.30
C ASP A 779 -1.05 4.79 -37.07
N TYR A 780 0.21 4.46 -36.78
CA TYR A 780 1.37 5.22 -37.29
C TYR A 780 1.80 4.84 -38.70
N TYR A 781 1.43 3.64 -39.14
CA TYR A 781 1.96 3.00 -40.33
C TYR A 781 0.82 2.73 -41.29
N SER A 782 0.82 3.38 -42.44
CA SER A 782 -0.17 3.15 -43.49
C SER A 782 0.51 2.89 -44.84
N PRO A 783 0.18 1.80 -45.55
CA PRO A 783 -0.72 0.71 -45.14
C PRO A 783 -0.10 -0.22 -44.05
N ASN A 784 -0.96 -0.83 -43.23
CA ASN A 784 -0.57 -1.87 -42.26
C ASN A 784 -1.37 -3.16 -42.48
N GLU A 785 -0.78 -4.09 -43.23
CA GLU A 785 -1.39 -5.36 -43.59
C GLU A 785 -1.70 -6.28 -42.40
N TYR A 786 -1.09 -6.06 -41.22
CA TYR A 786 -1.34 -6.88 -40.04
C TYR A 786 -2.70 -6.62 -39.39
N LYS A 787 -3.33 -5.46 -39.66
CA LYS A 787 -4.60 -5.06 -39.04
C LYS A 787 -5.73 -6.06 -39.29
N GLU A 788 -5.76 -6.68 -40.48
CA GLU A 788 -6.75 -7.72 -40.82
C GLU A 788 -6.19 -9.15 -40.76
N ASN A 789 -4.93 -9.32 -40.36
CA ASN A 789 -4.23 -10.60 -40.44
C ASN A 789 -3.70 -11.09 -39.09
N VAL A 790 -4.22 -10.54 -37.99
CA VAL A 790 -3.91 -10.95 -36.61
C VAL A 790 -5.19 -11.49 -35.96
N SER A 791 -5.07 -12.64 -35.30
CA SER A 791 -6.15 -13.27 -34.53
C SER A 791 -5.60 -13.97 -33.28
N GLY A 792 -6.47 -14.36 -32.35
CA GLY A 792 -6.09 -15.11 -31.16
C GLY A 792 -6.91 -14.72 -29.93
N SER A 793 -6.99 -15.59 -28.93
CA SER A 793 -7.79 -15.32 -27.73
C SER A 793 -7.26 -14.19 -26.85
N LEU A 794 -5.98 -13.81 -27.02
CA LEU A 794 -5.39 -12.65 -26.33
C LEU A 794 -5.63 -11.32 -27.06
N ILE A 795 -6.18 -11.36 -28.27
CA ILE A 795 -6.64 -10.16 -28.97
C ILE A 795 -8.09 -9.92 -28.52
N SER A 796 -8.25 -9.22 -27.40
CA SER A 796 -9.52 -9.08 -26.68
C SER A 796 -10.56 -8.23 -27.40
N ASP A 797 -10.10 -7.20 -28.11
CA ASP A 797 -10.93 -6.18 -28.73
C ASP A 797 -10.19 -5.49 -29.89
N GLU A 798 -10.89 -4.58 -30.57
CA GLU A 798 -10.37 -3.87 -31.72
C GLU A 798 -9.20 -2.93 -31.38
N ASN A 799 -9.15 -2.35 -30.18
CA ASN A 799 -8.04 -1.49 -29.76
C ASN A 799 -6.77 -2.32 -29.55
N THR A 800 -6.89 -3.49 -28.90
CA THR A 800 -5.78 -4.44 -28.76
C THR A 800 -5.34 -4.97 -30.12
N LYS A 801 -6.27 -5.30 -31.03
CA LYS A 801 -5.96 -5.72 -32.41
C LYS A 801 -5.15 -4.65 -33.15
N ASN A 802 -5.61 -3.40 -33.09
CA ASN A 802 -4.97 -2.26 -33.75
C ASN A 802 -3.58 -1.97 -33.17
N SER A 803 -3.46 -1.94 -31.84
CA SER A 803 -2.19 -1.74 -31.14
C SER A 803 -1.18 -2.85 -31.47
N PHE A 804 -1.63 -4.11 -31.48
CA PHE A 804 -0.79 -5.26 -31.81
C PHE A 804 -0.34 -5.25 -33.27
N ALA A 805 -1.23 -4.88 -34.20
CA ALA A 805 -0.90 -4.74 -35.61
C ALA A 805 0.11 -3.60 -35.84
N ALA A 806 -0.06 -2.46 -35.19
CA ALA A 806 0.89 -1.35 -35.24
C ALA A 806 2.27 -1.75 -34.69
N TYR A 807 2.31 -2.41 -33.54
CA TYR A 807 3.52 -2.98 -32.96
C TYR A 807 4.20 -3.97 -33.91
N THR A 808 3.45 -4.92 -34.47
CA THR A 808 3.96 -5.92 -35.42
C THR A 808 4.60 -5.26 -36.65
N LYS A 809 4.00 -4.17 -37.14
CA LYS A 809 4.55 -3.39 -38.26
C LYS A 809 5.84 -2.66 -37.87
N GLY A 810 5.91 -2.09 -36.66
CA GLY A 810 7.14 -1.50 -36.11
C GLY A 810 8.29 -2.50 -36.05
N ILE A 811 8.02 -3.72 -35.55
CA ILE A 811 8.99 -4.81 -35.51
C ILE A 811 9.47 -5.22 -36.92
N GLU A 812 8.60 -5.19 -37.94
CA GLU A 812 9.00 -5.39 -39.34
C GLU A 812 10.02 -4.34 -39.82
N TYR A 813 9.88 -3.09 -39.39
CA TYR A 813 10.87 -2.05 -39.68
C TYR A 813 12.19 -2.26 -38.93
N THR A 814 12.14 -2.73 -37.69
CA THR A 814 13.34 -3.12 -36.93
C THR A 814 14.12 -4.24 -37.64
N ASP A 815 13.43 -5.29 -38.13
CA ASP A 815 14.05 -6.38 -38.91
C ASP A 815 14.83 -5.86 -40.14
N LYS A 816 14.22 -4.94 -40.89
CA LYS A 816 14.86 -4.29 -42.04
C LYS A 816 16.07 -3.45 -41.64
N ALA A 817 15.96 -2.71 -40.55
CA ALA A 817 17.02 -1.84 -40.06
C ALA A 817 18.24 -2.66 -39.56
N VAL A 818 17.99 -3.74 -38.81
CA VAL A 818 19.03 -4.70 -38.37
C VAL A 818 19.71 -5.35 -39.57
N LYS A 819 18.95 -5.78 -40.59
CA LYS A 819 19.51 -6.34 -41.83
C LYS A 819 20.49 -5.38 -42.51
N LYS A 820 20.12 -4.10 -42.60
CA LYS A 820 20.97 -3.06 -43.19
C LYS A 820 22.22 -2.82 -42.34
N PHE A 821 22.05 -2.76 -41.01
CA PHE A 821 23.16 -2.55 -40.08
C PHE A 821 24.19 -3.69 -40.12
N ILE A 822 23.74 -4.95 -40.07
CA ILE A 822 24.63 -6.12 -40.17
C ILE A 822 25.41 -6.11 -41.48
N LYS A 823 24.72 -5.84 -42.61
CA LYS A 823 25.37 -5.70 -43.93
C LYS A 823 26.43 -4.59 -43.95
N GLN A 824 26.28 -3.54 -43.14
CA GLN A 824 27.25 -2.45 -43.05
C GLN A 824 28.45 -2.82 -42.18
N ILE A 825 28.24 -3.41 -40.99
CA ILE A 825 29.36 -3.79 -40.10
C ILE A 825 30.22 -4.94 -40.65
N ASP A 826 29.65 -5.81 -41.51
CA ASP A 826 30.41 -6.86 -42.19
C ASP A 826 31.41 -6.34 -43.24
N LYS A 827 31.26 -5.08 -43.67
CA LYS A 827 32.19 -4.42 -44.59
C LYS A 827 33.35 -3.72 -43.87
N ILE A 828 33.33 -3.69 -42.53
CA ILE A 828 34.33 -2.99 -41.74
C ILE A 828 35.43 -3.99 -41.33
N ASN A 829 36.67 -3.67 -41.66
CA ASN A 829 37.86 -4.47 -41.31
C ASN A 829 38.27 -4.23 -39.84
N LYS A 830 37.35 -4.51 -38.92
CA LYS A 830 37.49 -4.31 -37.48
C LYS A 830 36.62 -5.33 -36.74
N PRO A 831 37.07 -5.92 -35.62
CA PRO A 831 36.27 -6.91 -34.92
C PRO A 831 35.09 -6.23 -34.23
N ILE A 832 33.87 -6.53 -34.71
CA ILE A 832 32.62 -5.95 -34.19
C ILE A 832 31.71 -7.10 -33.76
N THR A 833 31.23 -7.04 -32.53
CA THR A 833 30.21 -7.96 -32.00
C THR A 833 29.00 -7.18 -31.51
N LEU A 834 27.82 -7.54 -31.99
CA LEU A 834 26.53 -6.99 -31.62
C LEU A 834 25.79 -7.98 -30.71
N VAL A 835 25.51 -7.57 -29.48
CA VAL A 835 24.56 -8.22 -28.57
C VAL A 835 23.23 -7.47 -28.72
N PHE A 836 22.31 -8.04 -29.49
CA PHE A 836 20.96 -7.49 -29.69
C PHE A 836 19.98 -8.20 -28.77
N TYR A 837 19.15 -7.45 -28.06
CA TYR A 837 18.10 -8.02 -27.20
C TYR A 837 16.90 -7.08 -27.08
N GLY A 838 15.70 -7.66 -26.99
CA GLY A 838 14.52 -6.94 -26.53
C GLY A 838 14.51 -6.81 -25.01
N ASP A 839 14.21 -5.65 -24.47
CA ASP A 839 14.21 -5.41 -23.03
C ASP A 839 13.00 -5.98 -22.31
N HIS A 840 11.79 -5.82 -22.84
CA HIS A 840 10.56 -6.39 -22.28
C HIS A 840 9.48 -6.64 -23.34
N TYR A 841 8.41 -7.33 -22.96
CA TYR A 841 7.19 -7.36 -23.79
C TYR A 841 6.50 -5.99 -23.77
N PRO A 842 5.82 -5.60 -24.86
CA PRO A 842 4.97 -4.41 -24.87
C PRO A 842 3.67 -4.65 -24.07
N ALA A 843 3.19 -3.64 -23.33
CA ALA A 843 1.92 -3.69 -22.59
C ALA A 843 0.70 -3.51 -23.52
N ILE A 844 0.50 -4.45 -24.44
CA ILE A 844 -0.63 -4.48 -25.38
C ILE A 844 -1.69 -5.48 -24.93
N ILE A 845 -1.29 -6.54 -24.24
CA ILE A 845 -2.17 -7.61 -23.77
C ILE A 845 -2.58 -7.34 -22.33
N ASP A 846 -3.79 -7.78 -21.96
CA ASP A 846 -4.28 -7.72 -20.58
C ASP A 846 -3.28 -8.36 -19.60
N GLN A 847 -2.90 -7.59 -18.58
CA GLN A 847 -1.95 -8.00 -17.53
C GLN A 847 -2.47 -9.18 -16.69
N THR A 848 -3.79 -9.45 -16.67
CA THR A 848 -4.33 -10.67 -16.02
C THR A 848 -3.73 -11.96 -16.59
N GLN A 849 -3.21 -11.93 -17.83
CA GLN A 849 -2.60 -13.07 -18.50
C GLN A 849 -1.18 -13.38 -18.00
N LEU A 850 -0.53 -12.47 -17.27
CA LEU A 850 0.82 -12.68 -16.73
C LEU A 850 0.85 -13.87 -15.76
N ASN A 851 -0.21 -14.06 -14.97
CA ASN A 851 -0.34 -15.20 -14.06
C ASN A 851 -0.47 -16.54 -14.81
N LYS A 852 -1.04 -16.51 -16.02
CA LYS A 852 -1.21 -17.70 -16.86
C LYS A 852 0.06 -18.03 -17.64
N TYR A 853 0.85 -17.03 -18.00
CA TYR A 853 2.05 -17.15 -18.83
C TYR A 853 3.28 -16.43 -18.23
N PRO A 854 3.66 -16.70 -16.97
CA PRO A 854 4.63 -15.88 -16.24
C PRO A 854 5.99 -15.84 -16.93
N VAL A 855 6.55 -17.00 -17.28
CA VAL A 855 7.86 -17.04 -17.99
C VAL A 855 7.72 -16.60 -19.44
N LYS A 856 6.66 -17.01 -20.14
CA LYS A 856 6.53 -16.78 -21.59
C LYS A 856 6.36 -15.30 -21.93
N LEU A 857 5.57 -14.55 -21.16
CA LEU A 857 5.38 -13.11 -21.34
C LEU A 857 6.50 -12.24 -20.76
N HIS A 858 7.58 -12.86 -20.24
CA HIS A 858 8.81 -12.19 -19.84
C HIS A 858 10.04 -12.71 -20.61
N ALA A 859 9.85 -13.58 -21.60
CA ALA A 859 10.92 -14.18 -22.39
C ALA A 859 11.08 -13.48 -23.75
N THR A 860 11.93 -12.46 -23.84
CA THR A 860 12.17 -11.69 -25.07
C THR A 860 13.25 -12.35 -25.94
N ASN A 861 13.36 -11.97 -27.22
CA ASN A 861 14.35 -12.56 -28.11
C ASN A 861 15.69 -11.82 -28.04
N TYR A 862 16.80 -12.56 -28.14
CA TYR A 862 18.14 -11.99 -28.28
C TYR A 862 18.98 -12.75 -29.32
N PHE A 863 20.02 -12.09 -29.84
CA PHE A 863 21.11 -12.73 -30.57
C PHE A 863 22.45 -12.04 -30.34
N ILE A 864 23.55 -12.77 -30.51
CA ILE A 864 24.92 -12.26 -30.44
C ILE A 864 25.62 -12.55 -31.76
N TYR A 865 25.87 -11.51 -32.55
CA TYR A 865 26.46 -11.59 -33.87
C TYR A 865 27.86 -10.97 -33.89
N SER A 866 28.88 -11.75 -34.27
CA SER A 866 30.22 -11.24 -34.58
C SER A 866 30.36 -11.05 -36.08
N ASN A 867 30.83 -9.89 -36.55
CA ASN A 867 30.98 -9.61 -37.98
C ASN A 867 32.02 -10.52 -38.65
N LYS A 868 32.08 -10.50 -39.99
CA LYS A 868 33.03 -11.30 -40.78
C LYS A 868 34.47 -11.17 -40.25
N TYR A 869 34.95 -9.94 -40.07
CA TYR A 869 36.31 -9.68 -39.60
C TYR A 869 36.57 -10.28 -38.21
N ALA A 870 35.66 -10.12 -37.24
CA ALA A 870 35.82 -10.69 -35.91
C ALA A 870 35.96 -12.22 -35.94
N ARG A 871 35.17 -12.90 -36.78
CA ARG A 871 35.23 -14.37 -36.91
C ARG A 871 36.55 -14.85 -37.52
N GLU A 872 37.05 -14.14 -38.52
CA GLU A 872 38.38 -14.38 -39.11
C GLU A 872 39.51 -14.15 -38.09
N HIS A 873 39.26 -13.34 -37.06
CA HIS A 873 40.21 -13.01 -35.99
C HIS A 873 39.87 -13.69 -34.65
N GLY A 874 39.32 -14.91 -34.72
CA GLY A 874 39.21 -15.80 -33.57
C GLY A 874 37.94 -15.67 -32.73
N ALA A 875 37.00 -14.79 -33.09
CA ALA A 875 35.65 -14.84 -32.53
C ALA A 875 34.90 -16.07 -33.06
N LYS A 876 34.05 -16.67 -32.23
CA LYS A 876 33.21 -17.80 -32.61
C LYS A 876 32.04 -17.30 -33.47
N SER A 877 31.60 -18.11 -34.44
CA SER A 877 30.37 -17.83 -35.20
C SER A 877 29.12 -18.03 -34.34
N LYS A 878 29.16 -19.03 -33.45
CA LYS A 878 28.08 -19.44 -32.57
C LYS A 878 28.66 -20.17 -31.35
N ILE A 879 28.17 -19.85 -30.15
CA ILE A 879 28.36 -20.65 -28.93
C ILE A 879 27.13 -21.53 -28.73
N LYS A 880 27.15 -22.45 -27.75
CA LYS A 880 25.97 -23.23 -27.36
C LYS A 880 25.28 -22.51 -26.19
N PRO A 881 24.32 -21.59 -26.44
CA PRO A 881 23.66 -20.92 -25.35
C PRO A 881 22.65 -21.83 -24.66
N ASN A 882 22.37 -21.48 -23.41
CA ASN A 882 21.13 -21.86 -22.75
C ASN A 882 19.93 -21.26 -23.50
N LYS A 883 18.81 -21.99 -23.58
CA LYS A 883 17.58 -21.54 -24.25
C LYS A 883 17.02 -20.30 -23.57
N TYR A 884 16.97 -20.30 -22.23
CA TYR A 884 16.62 -19.15 -21.41
C TYR A 884 17.86 -18.66 -20.66
N VAL A 885 18.10 -17.35 -20.72
CA VAL A 885 19.21 -16.68 -20.02
C VAL A 885 18.70 -15.45 -19.29
N SER A 886 19.40 -15.06 -18.23
CA SER A 886 19.18 -13.75 -17.60
C SER A 886 19.82 -12.64 -18.43
N THR A 887 19.33 -11.41 -18.33
CA THR A 887 19.97 -10.24 -18.96
C THR A 887 21.42 -10.06 -18.49
N ALA A 888 21.69 -10.33 -17.21
CA ALA A 888 23.03 -10.33 -16.62
C ALA A 888 24.02 -11.32 -17.30
N SER A 889 23.53 -12.31 -18.05
CA SER A 889 24.37 -13.28 -18.77
C SER A 889 24.99 -12.73 -20.05
N PHE A 890 24.60 -11.55 -20.53
CA PHE A 890 25.13 -11.02 -21.79
C PHE A 890 26.62 -10.70 -21.74
N ILE A 891 27.15 -10.26 -20.59
CA ILE A 891 28.59 -10.06 -20.41
C ILE A 891 29.35 -11.37 -20.67
N PRO A 892 29.17 -12.44 -19.88
CA PRO A 892 29.94 -13.68 -20.08
C PRO A 892 29.71 -14.32 -21.46
N MET A 893 28.50 -14.22 -22.02
CA MET A 893 28.21 -14.72 -23.36
C MET A 893 28.92 -13.94 -24.46
N ALA A 894 28.98 -12.61 -24.36
CA ALA A 894 29.72 -11.77 -25.30
C ALA A 894 31.21 -12.11 -25.26
N LEU A 895 31.81 -12.22 -24.06
CA LEU A 895 33.21 -12.58 -23.91
C LEU A 895 33.52 -13.98 -24.47
N GLU A 896 32.60 -14.94 -24.31
CA GLU A 896 32.75 -16.26 -24.91
C GLU A 896 32.69 -16.22 -26.44
N GLN A 897 31.74 -15.47 -27.00
CA GLN A 897 31.58 -15.30 -28.44
C GLN A 897 32.81 -14.61 -29.05
N THR A 898 33.36 -13.56 -28.43
CA THR A 898 34.56 -12.86 -28.91
C THR A 898 35.85 -13.61 -28.60
N ASN A 899 35.77 -14.74 -27.89
CA ASN A 899 36.92 -15.49 -27.41
C ASN A 899 37.89 -14.64 -26.57
N SER A 900 37.33 -13.65 -25.84
CA SER A 900 38.09 -12.70 -25.04
C SER A 900 38.42 -13.26 -23.65
N LYS A 901 39.58 -12.86 -23.13
CA LYS A 901 39.97 -13.12 -21.74
C LYS A 901 39.03 -12.40 -20.77
N VAL A 902 38.86 -12.99 -19.59
CA VAL A 902 37.95 -12.53 -18.53
C VAL A 902 38.73 -12.01 -17.32
N THR A 903 38.18 -11.02 -16.62
CA THR A 903 38.58 -10.62 -15.26
C THR A 903 38.02 -11.60 -14.22
N ALA A 904 38.39 -11.45 -12.95
CA ALA A 904 37.83 -12.28 -11.87
C ALA A 904 36.31 -12.08 -11.73
N TYR A 905 35.81 -10.85 -11.82
CA TYR A 905 34.37 -10.60 -11.80
C TYR A 905 33.66 -11.25 -13.00
N GLN A 906 34.21 -11.13 -14.21
CA GLN A 906 33.65 -11.77 -15.40
C GLN A 906 33.74 -13.30 -15.34
N ALA A 907 34.74 -13.87 -14.63
CA ALA A 907 34.81 -15.30 -14.35
C ALA A 907 33.68 -15.76 -13.42
N LEU A 908 33.35 -15.00 -12.37
CA LEU A 908 32.16 -15.23 -11.54
C LEU A 908 30.89 -15.25 -12.40
N LEU A 909 30.68 -14.22 -13.23
CA LEU A 909 29.52 -14.16 -14.14
C LEU A 909 29.49 -15.35 -15.12
N THR A 910 30.65 -15.78 -15.61
CA THR A 910 30.77 -16.95 -16.50
C THR A 910 30.31 -18.22 -15.79
N LYS A 911 30.72 -18.44 -14.53
CA LYS A 911 30.29 -19.60 -13.75
C LYS A 911 28.79 -19.56 -13.44
N ILE A 912 28.24 -18.40 -13.09
CA ILE A 912 26.81 -18.22 -12.87
C ILE A 912 26.03 -18.65 -14.11
N TYR A 913 26.39 -18.10 -15.28
CA TYR A 913 25.74 -18.42 -16.54
C TYR A 913 25.83 -19.91 -16.92
N GLN A 914 26.98 -20.55 -16.68
CA GLN A 914 27.21 -21.94 -17.08
C GLN A 914 26.66 -22.97 -16.09
N GLU A 915 26.64 -22.68 -14.80
CA GLU A 915 26.36 -23.67 -13.75
C GLU A 915 25.02 -23.46 -13.05
N LEU A 916 24.39 -22.28 -13.13
CA LEU A 916 23.07 -22.03 -12.52
C LEU A 916 21.94 -22.00 -13.56
N PRO A 917 20.70 -22.38 -13.19
CA PRO A 917 19.53 -21.94 -13.94
C PRO A 917 19.46 -20.40 -14.00
N ALA A 918 18.77 -19.86 -15.00
CA ALA A 918 18.70 -18.42 -15.19
C ALA A 918 17.96 -17.75 -14.03
N ILE A 919 18.59 -16.75 -13.41
CA ILE A 919 18.02 -15.97 -12.31
C ILE A 919 17.13 -14.87 -12.90
N THR A 920 15.93 -14.70 -12.36
CA THR A 920 15.02 -13.60 -12.69
C THR A 920 14.21 -13.19 -11.46
N ILE A 921 13.45 -12.12 -11.55
CA ILE A 921 12.47 -11.74 -10.52
C ILE A 921 11.40 -12.81 -10.35
N ASN A 922 10.73 -12.79 -9.20
CA ASN A 922 9.47 -13.49 -9.03
C ASN A 922 8.40 -12.88 -9.96
N TYR A 923 7.83 -13.69 -10.86
CA TYR A 923 6.78 -13.21 -11.76
C TYR A 923 5.38 -13.26 -11.12
N SER A 924 5.26 -13.93 -9.98
CA SER A 924 3.99 -14.13 -9.26
C SER A 924 3.86 -13.25 -8.01
N GLY A 925 4.87 -12.43 -7.69
CA GLY A 925 4.90 -11.55 -6.52
C GLY A 925 6.04 -10.54 -6.56
N ASP A 926 6.09 -9.64 -5.59
CA ASP A 926 7.04 -8.51 -5.60
C ASP A 926 8.40 -8.80 -4.94
N ASP A 927 8.52 -9.97 -4.29
CA ASP A 927 9.68 -10.34 -3.48
C ASP A 927 10.31 -11.67 -3.94
N GLY A 928 11.65 -11.70 -3.89
CA GLY A 928 12.48 -12.86 -4.18
C GLY A 928 12.80 -13.07 -5.66
N PHE A 929 13.66 -14.06 -5.92
CA PHE A 929 14.04 -14.48 -7.28
C PHE A 929 13.39 -15.82 -7.65
N GLU A 930 13.28 -16.04 -8.94
CA GLU A 930 13.03 -17.34 -9.55
C GLU A 930 14.27 -17.86 -10.27
N LEU A 931 14.40 -19.18 -10.31
CA LEU A 931 15.41 -19.89 -11.11
C LEU A 931 14.70 -20.62 -12.24
N ILE A 932 15.02 -20.30 -13.48
CA ILE A 932 14.36 -20.87 -14.66
C ILE A 932 15.34 -21.79 -15.40
N ASP A 933 14.91 -23.03 -15.64
CA ASP A 933 15.71 -24.01 -16.39
C ASP A 933 15.61 -23.81 -17.92
N GLN A 934 16.31 -24.68 -18.65
CA GLN A 934 16.33 -24.69 -20.10
C GLN A 934 14.98 -25.00 -20.76
N ASN A 935 14.02 -25.56 -20.00
CA ASN A 935 12.67 -25.86 -20.45
C ASN A 935 11.69 -24.72 -20.14
N GLY A 936 12.14 -23.65 -19.47
CA GLY A 936 11.28 -22.56 -19.02
C GLY A 936 10.49 -22.90 -17.76
N LYS A 937 10.95 -23.90 -16.98
CA LYS A 937 10.31 -24.32 -15.73
C LYS A 937 11.07 -23.77 -14.54
N GLN A 938 10.31 -23.39 -13.51
CA GLN A 938 10.86 -22.96 -12.24
C GLN A 938 11.58 -24.11 -11.52
N VAL A 939 12.77 -23.83 -11.00
CA VAL A 939 13.59 -24.74 -10.20
C VAL A 939 13.65 -24.21 -8.77
N SER A 940 13.30 -25.05 -7.80
CA SER A 940 13.47 -24.69 -6.39
C SER A 940 14.96 -24.63 -6.02
N GLU A 941 15.37 -23.61 -5.27
CA GLU A 941 16.72 -23.49 -4.71
C GLU A 941 17.16 -24.74 -3.95
N LYS A 942 16.21 -25.45 -3.31
CA LYS A 942 16.48 -26.71 -2.59
C LYS A 942 17.09 -27.77 -3.49
N LYS A 943 16.73 -27.80 -4.78
CA LYS A 943 17.23 -28.74 -5.80
C LYS A 943 18.62 -28.39 -6.33
N LEU A 944 19.16 -27.23 -6.00
CA LEU A 944 20.54 -26.89 -6.37
C LEU A 944 21.54 -27.79 -5.64
N THR A 945 22.57 -28.20 -6.36
CA THR A 945 23.73 -28.91 -5.79
C THR A 945 24.47 -28.02 -4.78
N LYS A 946 25.30 -28.62 -3.92
CA LYS A 946 26.11 -27.87 -2.94
C LYS A 946 26.96 -26.78 -3.62
N LYS A 947 27.59 -27.11 -4.75
CA LYS A 947 28.42 -26.17 -5.54
C LYS A 947 27.58 -25.01 -6.10
N GLN A 948 26.40 -25.30 -6.65
CA GLN A 948 25.49 -24.28 -7.16
C GLN A 948 24.98 -23.34 -6.05
N LYS A 949 24.64 -23.88 -4.86
CA LYS A 949 24.25 -23.06 -3.71
C LYS A 949 25.38 -22.14 -3.25
N GLU A 950 26.62 -22.62 -3.25
CA GLU A 950 27.79 -21.80 -2.92
C GLU A 950 28.00 -20.69 -3.96
N LEU A 951 27.92 -21.01 -5.26
CA LEU A 951 28.01 -20.05 -6.35
C LEU A 951 26.93 -18.96 -6.28
N LEU A 952 25.68 -19.34 -5.99
CA LEU A 952 24.59 -18.39 -5.79
C LEU A 952 24.86 -17.46 -4.60
N LYS A 953 25.38 -17.99 -3.49
CA LYS A 953 25.76 -17.19 -2.32
C LYS A 953 26.91 -16.23 -2.62
N ASP A 954 27.93 -16.67 -3.36
CA ASP A 954 29.03 -15.80 -3.79
C ASP A 954 28.49 -14.64 -4.62
N TYR A 955 27.56 -14.91 -5.54
CA TYR A 955 26.92 -13.88 -6.34
C TYR A 955 26.10 -12.89 -5.50
N GLN A 956 25.27 -13.40 -4.59
CA GLN A 956 24.49 -12.58 -3.66
C GLN A 956 25.38 -11.72 -2.77
N LEU A 957 26.53 -12.23 -2.32
CA LEU A 957 27.51 -11.48 -1.53
C LEU A 957 28.09 -10.30 -2.33
N ILE A 958 28.53 -10.54 -3.58
CA ILE A 958 29.08 -9.47 -4.42
C ILE A 958 28.02 -8.45 -4.81
N GLN A 959 26.80 -8.89 -5.16
CA GLN A 959 25.70 -7.97 -5.47
C GLN A 959 25.29 -7.16 -4.24
N TYR A 960 25.21 -7.77 -3.05
CA TYR A 960 24.93 -7.04 -1.81
C TYR A 960 26.03 -6.00 -1.52
N ASP A 961 27.30 -6.40 -1.61
CA ASP A 961 28.45 -5.51 -1.39
C ASP A 961 28.38 -4.23 -2.23
N MET A 962 27.92 -4.40 -3.48
CA MET A 962 27.80 -3.39 -4.52
C MET A 962 26.43 -2.71 -4.63
N SER A 963 25.52 -2.96 -3.69
CA SER A 963 24.19 -2.34 -3.69
C SER A 963 23.85 -1.72 -2.33
N ALA A 964 23.68 -2.56 -1.32
CA ALA A 964 23.32 -2.15 0.04
C ALA A 964 24.52 -2.13 1.01
N GLY A 965 25.62 -2.78 0.65
CA GLY A 965 26.81 -3.00 1.46
C GLY A 965 27.80 -1.84 1.52
N LYS A 966 29.07 -2.20 1.78
CA LYS A 966 30.22 -1.28 1.99
C LYS A 966 31.13 -1.15 0.77
N GLY A 967 30.98 -1.99 -0.25
CA GLY A 967 31.76 -1.93 -1.49
C GLY A 967 33.21 -2.41 -1.34
N TYR A 968 33.49 -3.41 -0.50
CA TYR A 968 34.84 -3.96 -0.30
C TYR A 968 35.47 -4.50 -1.60
N SER A 969 34.65 -5.03 -2.50
CA SER A 969 35.09 -5.52 -3.81
C SER A 969 35.64 -4.41 -4.71
N LEU A 970 35.20 -3.15 -4.56
CA LEU A 970 35.69 -2.01 -5.33
C LEU A 970 37.12 -1.61 -4.97
N GLU A 971 37.55 -1.88 -3.75
CA GLU A 971 38.90 -1.59 -3.27
C GLU A 971 39.92 -2.59 -3.83
N THR A 972 39.45 -3.74 -4.30
CA THR A 972 40.30 -4.80 -4.85
C THR A 972 40.46 -4.65 -6.35
N LYS A 973 41.49 -3.89 -6.78
CA LYS A 973 41.75 -3.56 -8.19
C LYS A 973 41.75 -4.77 -9.14
N VAL A 974 42.20 -5.93 -8.68
CA VAL A 974 42.33 -7.16 -9.48
C VAL A 974 40.99 -7.82 -9.78
N PHE A 975 39.92 -7.45 -9.09
CA PHE A 975 38.62 -8.09 -9.31
C PHE A 975 37.95 -7.64 -10.62
N TYR A 976 38.09 -6.36 -10.96
CA TYR A 976 37.44 -5.71 -12.10
C TYR A 976 38.39 -5.28 -13.23
N LYS A 977 39.70 -5.55 -13.15
CA LYS A 977 40.69 -5.15 -14.16
C LYS A 977 41.61 -6.29 -14.57
#